data_AF-A0A0K2AX75-F1
#
_entry.id   AF-A0A0K2AX75-F1
#
_cell.length_a   1.000
_cell.length_b   1.000
_cell.length_c   1.000
_cell.angle_alpha   90.00
_cell.angle_beta   90.00
_cell.angle_gamma   90.00
#
_symmetry.space_group_name_H-M   'P 1'
#
loop_
_entity.id
_entity.type
_entity.pdbx_description
1 polymer ?
#
loop_
_entity_poly.entity_id
_entity_poly.type
_entity_poly.pdbx_seq_one_letter_code
_entity_poly.pdbx_strand_id
1 'polypeptide(L)'
;MMAVAAVWGVLQLYAVSWPTRSVRLSTVLLALAVGAYACGVTTALVQLAYTRLYADQSGQSLITVVNTTSYTVAPWVEELIKVTPLLLAGCSLRIRRQWGLTDFTVLGGALGAGFGLLEAVLRFGLDADRAMVRGEGWIIPDSLSPPYVPGLGQVLTSWLPAPFSQLATAGPPATETFEHLVMSTLAGFGIGVLWRARGWARLLSVVPVAVAAFHHTVNNYAAREPGSQAKQWLDDLDAKAWAAPLVCLAIALVVDLRRLHRGRTAVPGVLLASESADGDSVAALLRYTAWRPPWSLLIGLRYVRLRRSLLYAATSAPADDTEELRRVVAVITARMDASDNPRAWREVNLRTWWEAARRSRRPRDRWLLLIPCVLVVPSLLYLGVGTFKATAGLQEFFTTGPGPKILMGFGIAALAWIAYQLTVLLRTWRAVTAQPVAELLAAHRFRIGTALGAAALGTFLLWHGFGEAGPEGRSIRTLHLLDALDTFLVHLGFALLLLSLLALFPPGGLALAGGGVAGTLTAEAALTAGVLGSAGLVLMGLGATNGSGGDYNAWPRSKRKGRTKPEHRADVRGDEGKSLGGRSKAHTIDKHVDKTIDGMRKRLRNDADLAADSRYVDVDAAQKFTDKTLTLASNQRKISEWLAKGAKGPLRLEAKFDEYTGLHLTRYDFTHGQPTQWVKGVRVILKADPSAPSGYRVLTSFPQP
;
A
#
# COMPACT_ATOMS: atom_id res chain seq x y z
N MET A 1 -4.12 -25.91 -5.14
CA MET A 1 -5.21 -25.67 -6.13
C MET A 1 -6.41 -24.96 -5.54
N MET A 2 -6.92 -25.37 -4.37
CA MET A 2 -8.00 -24.66 -3.63
C MET A 2 -7.84 -23.12 -3.61
N ALA A 3 -6.66 -22.61 -3.22
CA ALA A 3 -6.38 -21.18 -3.20
C ALA A 3 -6.43 -20.51 -4.58
N VAL A 4 -6.03 -21.22 -5.64
CA VAL A 4 -6.09 -20.72 -7.03
C VAL A 4 -7.54 -20.53 -7.44
N ALA A 5 -8.42 -21.50 -7.14
CA ALA A 5 -9.85 -21.39 -7.41
C ALA A 5 -10.49 -20.19 -6.70
N ALA A 6 -10.26 -20.06 -5.39
CA ALA A 6 -10.79 -18.94 -4.60
C ALA A 6 -10.31 -17.57 -5.13
N VAL A 7 -9.02 -17.43 -5.42
CA VAL A 7 -8.44 -16.18 -5.96
C VAL A 7 -8.96 -15.92 -7.37
N TRP A 8 -9.08 -16.94 -8.21
CA TRP A 8 -9.60 -16.80 -9.57
C TRP A 8 -11.05 -16.32 -9.59
N GLY A 9 -11.93 -16.88 -8.75
CA GLY A 9 -13.31 -16.39 -8.62
C GLY A 9 -13.38 -14.91 -8.22
N VAL A 10 -12.51 -14.48 -7.28
CA VAL A 10 -12.40 -13.06 -6.89
C VAL A 10 -11.86 -12.20 -8.04
N LEU A 11 -10.91 -12.70 -8.82
CA LEU A 11 -10.38 -12.01 -10.00
C LEU A 11 -11.44 -11.87 -11.11
N GLN A 12 -12.32 -12.86 -11.28
CA GLN A 12 -13.45 -12.79 -12.20
C GLN A 12 -14.42 -11.67 -11.79
N LEU A 13 -14.84 -11.61 -10.52
CA LEU A 13 -15.66 -10.50 -10.01
C LEU A 13 -14.94 -9.14 -10.14
N TYR A 14 -13.64 -9.11 -9.86
CA TYR A 14 -12.81 -7.92 -10.03
C TYR A 14 -12.78 -7.45 -11.49
N ALA A 15 -12.67 -8.36 -12.45
CA ALA A 15 -12.66 -8.03 -13.87
C ALA A 15 -14.02 -7.49 -14.34
N VAL A 16 -15.11 -8.22 -14.05
CA VAL A 16 -16.48 -7.84 -14.46
C VAL A 16 -16.90 -6.49 -13.88
N SER A 17 -16.48 -6.18 -12.65
CA SER A 17 -16.77 -4.91 -11.99
C SER A 17 -15.97 -3.69 -12.49
N TRP A 18 -15.03 -3.88 -13.42
CA TRP A 18 -14.12 -2.83 -13.87
C TRP A 18 -14.79 -1.48 -14.26
N PRO A 19 -15.95 -1.42 -14.92
CA PRO A 19 -16.53 -0.16 -15.40
C PRO A 19 -16.80 0.89 -14.31
N THR A 20 -17.17 0.48 -13.09
CA THR A 20 -17.57 1.38 -12.00
C THR A 20 -16.73 1.24 -10.74
N ARG A 21 -15.98 0.14 -10.57
CA ARG A 21 -15.17 -0.13 -9.37
C ARG A 21 -14.14 0.96 -9.12
N SER A 22 -14.07 1.44 -7.88
CA SER A 22 -13.07 2.40 -7.41
C SER A 22 -11.95 1.74 -6.60
N VAL A 23 -12.18 0.58 -5.99
CA VAL A 23 -11.18 -0.13 -5.19
C VAL A 23 -10.10 -0.84 -6.02
N ARG A 24 -8.92 -1.01 -5.42
CA ARG A 24 -7.76 -1.70 -5.99
C ARG A 24 -7.83 -3.20 -5.76
N LEU A 25 -7.18 -3.95 -6.65
CA LEU A 25 -6.98 -5.39 -6.47
C LEU A 25 -6.35 -5.72 -5.12
N SER A 26 -5.37 -4.94 -4.67
CA SER A 26 -4.74 -5.13 -3.36
C SER A 26 -5.74 -5.02 -2.20
N THR A 27 -6.75 -4.16 -2.31
CA THR A 27 -7.78 -3.97 -1.28
C THR A 27 -8.79 -5.11 -1.32
N VAL A 28 -9.10 -5.63 -2.52
CA VAL A 28 -9.95 -6.81 -2.71
C VAL A 28 -9.27 -8.08 -2.20
N LEU A 29 -8.00 -8.32 -2.53
CA LEU A 29 -7.22 -9.44 -2.00
C LEU A 29 -7.01 -9.34 -0.48
N LEU A 30 -6.89 -8.11 0.05
CA LEU A 30 -6.85 -7.92 1.49
C LEU A 30 -8.21 -8.23 2.14
N ALA A 31 -9.34 -7.94 1.48
CA ALA A 31 -10.65 -8.38 1.95
C ALA A 31 -10.77 -9.91 1.97
N LEU A 32 -10.21 -10.61 0.98
CA LEU A 32 -10.06 -12.07 1.03
C LEU A 32 -9.26 -12.51 2.26
N ALA A 33 -8.13 -11.87 2.55
CA ALA A 33 -7.37 -12.17 3.77
C ALA A 33 -8.17 -11.86 5.06
N VAL A 34 -8.99 -10.81 5.10
CA VAL A 34 -9.90 -10.55 6.23
C VAL A 34 -10.96 -11.64 6.36
N GLY A 35 -11.46 -12.17 5.25
CA GLY A 35 -12.39 -13.30 5.23
C GLY A 35 -11.82 -14.52 5.96
N ALA A 36 -10.60 -14.91 5.60
CA ALA A 36 -9.90 -16.02 6.25
C ALA A 36 -9.53 -15.69 7.71
N TYR A 37 -8.70 -14.67 7.92
CA TYR A 37 -8.04 -14.47 9.20
C TYR A 37 -8.87 -13.74 10.24
N ALA A 38 -9.83 -12.90 9.85
CA ALA A 38 -10.69 -12.20 10.80
C ALA A 38 -12.06 -12.89 10.91
N CYS A 39 -12.77 -13.04 9.78
CA CYS A 39 -14.14 -13.58 9.81
C CYS A 39 -14.15 -15.06 10.21
N GLY A 40 -13.29 -15.88 9.59
CA GLY A 40 -13.15 -17.30 9.91
C GLY A 40 -12.75 -17.53 11.37
N VAL A 41 -11.69 -16.87 11.85
CA VAL A 41 -11.23 -17.01 13.25
C VAL A 41 -12.29 -16.54 14.25
N THR A 42 -12.92 -15.39 14.01
CA THR A 42 -13.98 -14.88 14.91
C THR A 42 -15.16 -15.85 14.95
N THR A 43 -15.56 -16.39 13.80
CA THR A 43 -16.62 -17.39 13.72
C THR A 43 -16.27 -18.63 14.52
N ALA A 44 -15.09 -19.21 14.31
CA ALA A 44 -14.65 -20.41 15.02
C ALA A 44 -14.68 -20.20 16.55
N LEU A 45 -14.19 -19.05 17.03
CA LEU A 45 -14.20 -18.71 18.45
C LEU A 45 -15.62 -18.53 18.99
N VAL A 46 -16.50 -17.85 18.25
CA VAL A 46 -17.91 -17.63 18.65
C VAL A 46 -18.67 -18.96 18.68
N GLN A 47 -18.51 -19.81 17.67
CA GLN A 47 -19.16 -21.12 17.63
C GLN A 47 -18.64 -22.04 18.73
N LEU A 48 -17.33 -22.06 18.99
CA LEU A 48 -16.74 -22.81 20.10
C LEU A 48 -17.28 -22.37 21.45
N ALA A 49 -17.33 -21.05 21.70
CA ALA A 49 -17.88 -20.51 22.94
C ALA A 49 -19.38 -20.81 23.08
N TYR A 50 -20.17 -20.58 22.02
CA TYR A 50 -21.61 -20.80 22.01
C TYR A 50 -21.96 -22.26 22.28
N THR A 51 -21.36 -23.19 21.54
CA THR A 51 -21.66 -24.63 21.66
C THR A 51 -21.30 -25.18 23.04
N ARG A 52 -20.18 -24.75 23.63
CA ARG A 52 -19.79 -25.15 24.99
C ARG A 52 -20.71 -24.58 26.05
N LEU A 53 -21.02 -23.28 25.99
CA LEU A 53 -21.93 -22.63 26.93
C LEU A 53 -23.34 -23.23 26.87
N TYR A 54 -23.85 -23.48 25.65
CA TYR A 54 -25.18 -24.05 25.47
C TYR A 54 -25.23 -25.52 25.92
N ALA A 55 -24.19 -26.32 25.67
CA ALA A 55 -24.12 -27.69 26.18
C ALA A 55 -24.13 -27.73 27.72
N ASP A 56 -23.33 -26.87 28.36
CA ASP A 56 -23.27 -26.74 29.82
C ASP A 56 -24.62 -26.31 30.42
N GLN A 57 -25.29 -25.32 29.82
CA GLN A 57 -26.57 -24.79 30.31
C GLN A 57 -27.77 -25.70 30.02
N SER A 58 -27.79 -26.38 28.88
CA SER A 58 -28.92 -27.23 28.46
C SER A 58 -28.83 -28.67 28.98
N GLY A 59 -27.65 -29.09 29.48
CA GLY A 59 -27.38 -30.49 29.84
C GLY A 59 -27.31 -31.45 28.64
N GLN A 60 -27.38 -30.94 27.41
CA GLN A 60 -27.25 -31.75 26.20
C GLN A 60 -25.78 -32.10 25.93
N SER A 61 -25.54 -33.23 25.26
CA SER A 61 -24.18 -33.57 24.83
C SER A 61 -23.66 -32.56 23.81
N LEU A 62 -22.36 -32.25 23.87
CA LEU A 62 -21.73 -31.29 22.96
C LEU A 62 -21.97 -31.64 21.49
N ILE A 63 -21.96 -32.94 21.13
CA ILE A 63 -22.24 -33.41 19.77
C ILE A 63 -23.65 -33.04 19.33
N THR A 64 -24.66 -33.21 20.20
CA THR A 64 -26.05 -32.84 19.90
C THR A 64 -26.19 -31.35 19.67
N VAL A 65 -25.54 -30.55 20.53
CA VAL A 65 -25.53 -29.09 20.41
C VAL A 65 -24.85 -28.65 19.12
N VAL A 66 -23.68 -29.20 18.81
CA VAL A 66 -22.95 -28.90 17.56
C VAL A 66 -23.80 -29.26 16.34
N ASN A 67 -24.41 -30.45 16.32
CA ASN A 67 -25.26 -30.90 15.22
C ASN A 67 -26.48 -30.01 15.01
N THR A 68 -27.11 -29.53 16.08
CA THR A 68 -28.29 -28.65 15.97
C THR A 68 -27.86 -27.23 15.59
N THR A 69 -26.76 -26.75 16.18
CA THR A 69 -26.22 -25.41 15.94
C THR A 69 -25.76 -25.25 14.48
N SER A 70 -25.22 -26.30 13.87
CA SER A 70 -24.62 -26.27 12.53
C SER A 70 -25.59 -25.79 11.44
N TYR A 71 -26.90 -26.04 11.58
CA TYR A 71 -27.91 -25.60 10.62
C TYR A 71 -28.92 -24.58 11.19
N THR A 72 -28.83 -24.19 12.46
CA THR A 72 -29.76 -23.22 13.07
C THR A 72 -29.12 -21.87 13.34
N VAL A 73 -28.04 -21.84 14.13
CA VAL A 73 -27.42 -20.60 14.61
C VAL A 73 -26.12 -20.30 13.87
N ALA A 74 -25.31 -21.33 13.61
CA ALA A 74 -24.02 -21.18 12.93
C ALA A 74 -24.12 -20.44 11.58
N PRO A 75 -25.06 -20.78 10.67
CA PRO A 75 -25.15 -20.12 9.37
C PRO A 75 -25.40 -18.61 9.49
N TRP A 76 -26.27 -18.20 10.41
CA TRP A 76 -26.58 -16.79 10.66
C TRP A 76 -25.38 -16.04 11.24
N VAL A 77 -24.73 -16.63 12.25
CA VAL A 77 -23.52 -16.07 12.85
C VAL A 77 -22.43 -15.89 11.79
N GLU A 78 -22.23 -16.89 10.94
CA GLU A 78 -21.25 -16.85 9.86
C GLU A 78 -21.50 -15.73 8.86
N GLU A 79 -22.72 -15.64 8.32
CA GLU A 79 -23.04 -14.61 7.33
C GLU A 79 -22.97 -13.19 7.93
N LEU A 80 -23.39 -13.02 9.19
CA LEU A 80 -23.29 -11.74 9.90
C LEU A 80 -21.84 -11.33 10.16
N ILE A 81 -20.98 -12.28 10.57
CA ILE A 81 -19.55 -12.01 10.78
C ILE A 81 -18.88 -11.68 9.44
N LYS A 82 -19.19 -12.41 8.35
CA LYS A 82 -18.64 -12.15 7.00
C LYS A 82 -18.91 -10.73 6.52
N VAL A 83 -20.10 -10.17 6.79
CA VAL A 83 -20.44 -8.79 6.38
C VAL A 83 -19.95 -7.70 7.34
N THR A 84 -19.57 -8.05 8.56
CA THR A 84 -19.15 -7.09 9.60
C THR A 84 -18.01 -6.17 9.16
N PRO A 85 -16.94 -6.63 8.46
CA PRO A 85 -15.91 -5.74 7.95
C PRO A 85 -16.43 -4.64 7.02
N LEU A 86 -17.45 -4.93 6.20
CA LEU A 86 -18.07 -3.94 5.31
C LEU A 86 -19.00 -2.99 6.05
N LEU A 87 -19.70 -3.46 7.08
CA LEU A 87 -20.47 -2.61 7.98
C LEU A 87 -19.55 -1.60 8.68
N LEU A 88 -18.44 -2.09 9.28
CA LEU A 88 -17.46 -1.25 9.97
C LEU A 88 -16.72 -0.30 9.03
N ALA A 89 -16.33 -0.75 7.83
CA ALA A 89 -15.78 0.12 6.80
C ALA A 89 -16.79 1.22 6.44
N GLY A 90 -18.04 0.80 6.20
CA GLY A 90 -19.18 1.66 5.99
C GLY A 90 -19.36 2.70 7.09
N CYS A 91 -19.10 2.44 8.37
CA CYS A 91 -19.21 3.46 9.44
C CYS A 91 -18.44 4.77 9.17
N SER A 92 -17.42 4.76 8.32
CA SER A 92 -16.79 6.00 7.85
C SER A 92 -17.61 6.69 6.76
N LEU A 93 -18.07 7.92 7.02
CA LEU A 93 -18.73 8.77 6.03
C LEU A 93 -17.92 8.90 4.74
N ARG A 94 -16.59 8.94 4.84
CA ARG A 94 -15.69 9.04 3.69
C ARG A 94 -15.79 7.81 2.80
N ILE A 95 -15.79 6.61 3.39
CA ILE A 95 -15.95 5.34 2.68
C ILE A 95 -17.33 5.29 2.00
N ARG A 96 -18.41 5.57 2.73
CA ARG A 96 -19.78 5.57 2.16
C ARG A 96 -19.93 6.51 0.97
N ARG A 97 -19.23 7.64 0.97
CA ARG A 97 -19.31 8.66 -0.08
C ARG A 97 -18.45 8.32 -1.29
N GLN A 98 -17.24 7.79 -1.08
CA GLN A 98 -16.28 7.51 -2.15
C GLN A 98 -16.40 6.12 -2.80
N TRP A 99 -17.12 5.19 -2.18
CA TRP A 99 -17.35 3.85 -2.76
C TRP A 99 -18.71 3.74 -3.44
N GLY A 100 -18.74 3.03 -4.57
CA GLY A 100 -19.96 2.64 -5.27
C GLY A 100 -20.61 1.39 -4.65
N LEU A 101 -21.81 1.03 -5.10
CA LEU A 101 -22.43 -0.27 -4.79
C LEU A 101 -21.56 -1.44 -5.27
N THR A 102 -20.91 -1.27 -6.42
CA THR A 102 -20.02 -2.27 -7.00
C THR A 102 -18.83 -2.58 -6.07
N ASP A 103 -18.30 -1.58 -5.37
CA ASP A 103 -17.17 -1.78 -4.46
C ASP A 103 -17.57 -2.67 -3.27
N PHE A 104 -18.72 -2.43 -2.63
CA PHE A 104 -19.22 -3.28 -1.55
C PHE A 104 -19.54 -4.71 -2.01
N THR A 105 -20.11 -4.85 -3.20
CA THR A 105 -20.48 -6.14 -3.80
C THR A 105 -19.24 -7.03 -4.01
N VAL A 106 -18.19 -6.49 -4.63
CA VAL A 106 -16.94 -7.24 -4.91
C VAL A 106 -16.17 -7.53 -3.63
N LEU A 107 -16.11 -6.59 -2.68
CA LEU A 107 -15.46 -6.82 -1.40
C LEU A 107 -16.20 -7.88 -0.56
N GLY A 108 -17.53 -7.96 -0.66
CA GLY A 108 -18.33 -9.02 -0.05
C GLY A 108 -17.97 -10.39 -0.61
N GLY A 109 -17.94 -10.53 -1.93
CA GLY A 109 -17.49 -11.78 -2.57
C GLY A 109 -16.08 -12.19 -2.17
N ALA A 110 -15.15 -11.23 -2.04
CA ALA A 110 -13.80 -11.50 -1.58
C ALA A 110 -13.75 -11.99 -0.11
N LEU A 111 -14.51 -11.38 0.80
CA LEU A 111 -14.63 -11.83 2.19
C LEU A 111 -15.14 -13.27 2.26
N GLY A 112 -16.20 -13.59 1.51
CA GLY A 112 -16.73 -14.95 1.42
C GLY A 112 -15.75 -15.95 0.84
N ALA A 113 -15.03 -15.58 -0.22
CA ALA A 113 -14.00 -16.43 -0.82
C ALA A 113 -12.86 -16.74 0.16
N GLY A 114 -12.46 -15.76 0.97
CA GLY A 114 -11.45 -15.95 2.01
C GLY A 114 -11.92 -16.88 3.12
N PHE A 115 -13.15 -16.68 3.58
CA PHE A 115 -13.77 -17.55 4.58
C PHE A 115 -13.87 -19.00 4.07
N GLY A 116 -14.45 -19.21 2.89
CA GLY A 116 -14.62 -20.53 2.31
C GLY A 116 -13.28 -21.20 1.96
N LEU A 117 -12.24 -20.43 1.62
CA LEU A 117 -10.90 -20.96 1.45
C LEU A 117 -10.32 -21.46 2.78
N LEU A 118 -10.49 -20.71 3.88
CA LEU A 118 -10.06 -21.19 5.19
C LEU A 118 -10.76 -22.51 5.52
N GLU A 119 -12.07 -22.58 5.34
CA GLU A 119 -12.84 -23.78 5.60
C GLU A 119 -12.37 -24.98 4.77
N ALA A 120 -12.17 -24.80 3.46
CA ALA A 120 -11.64 -25.84 2.59
C ALA A 120 -10.25 -26.32 3.04
N VAL A 121 -9.37 -25.39 3.43
CA VAL A 121 -8.02 -25.72 3.91
C VAL A 121 -8.07 -26.43 5.27
N LEU A 122 -8.95 -26.02 6.18
CA LEU A 122 -9.16 -26.71 7.46
C LEU A 122 -9.73 -28.11 7.28
N ARG A 123 -10.51 -28.36 6.22
CA ARG A 123 -11.07 -29.69 5.95
C ARG A 123 -10.09 -30.63 5.24
N PHE A 124 -9.30 -30.11 4.29
CA PHE A 124 -8.57 -30.95 3.32
C PHE A 124 -7.09 -30.60 3.13
N GLY A 125 -6.57 -29.60 3.85
CA GLY A 125 -5.24 -29.03 3.61
C GLY A 125 -4.06 -30.00 3.82
N LEU A 126 -4.26 -31.09 4.56
CA LEU A 126 -3.22 -32.06 4.90
C LEU A 126 -3.45 -33.46 4.31
N ASP A 127 -4.50 -33.68 3.51
CA ASP A 127 -4.80 -34.99 2.91
C ASP A 127 -4.03 -35.24 1.58
N ALA A 128 -2.85 -34.63 1.42
CA ALA A 128 -2.09 -34.66 0.17
C ALA A 128 -1.56 -36.06 -0.19
N ASP A 129 -1.27 -36.87 0.82
CA ASP A 129 -0.84 -38.27 0.71
C ASP A 129 -1.98 -39.19 0.28
N ARG A 130 -3.20 -38.91 0.75
CA ARG A 130 -4.45 -39.61 0.43
C ARG A 130 -5.01 -39.21 -0.93
N ALA A 131 -4.63 -38.03 -1.45
CA ALA A 131 -5.12 -37.51 -2.71
C ALA A 131 -4.79 -38.45 -3.90
N MET A 132 -5.81 -38.77 -4.69
CA MET A 132 -5.70 -39.55 -5.92
C MET A 132 -6.05 -38.69 -7.12
N VAL A 133 -5.31 -38.83 -8.22
CA VAL A 133 -5.59 -38.11 -9.46
C VAL A 133 -6.90 -38.61 -10.08
N ARG A 134 -7.78 -37.69 -10.47
CA ARG A 134 -9.04 -37.97 -11.17
C ARG A 134 -9.31 -36.87 -12.20
N GLY A 135 -9.24 -37.24 -13.49
CA GLY A 135 -9.28 -36.24 -14.57
C GLY A 135 -8.10 -35.27 -14.45
N GLU A 136 -8.37 -33.97 -14.54
CA GLU A 136 -7.35 -32.93 -14.34
C GLU A 136 -7.11 -32.56 -12.85
N GLY A 137 -7.90 -33.11 -11.94
CA GLY A 137 -7.92 -32.75 -10.53
C GLY A 137 -7.59 -33.91 -9.59
N TRP A 138 -8.01 -33.79 -8.33
CA TRP A 138 -7.71 -34.74 -7.27
C TRP A 138 -8.98 -35.08 -6.48
N ILE A 139 -9.12 -36.35 -6.10
CA ILE A 139 -10.13 -36.82 -5.15
C ILE A 139 -9.46 -37.19 -3.83
N ILE A 140 -10.18 -37.00 -2.73
CA ILE A 140 -9.79 -37.48 -1.40
C ILE A 140 -10.74 -38.64 -1.06
N PRO A 141 -10.28 -39.91 -1.07
CA PRO A 141 -11.15 -41.08 -1.01
C PRO A 141 -11.65 -41.33 0.42
N ASP A 142 -12.72 -40.62 0.81
CA ASP A 142 -13.30 -40.70 2.17
C ASP A 142 -14.73 -41.25 2.21
N SER A 143 -15.40 -41.35 1.05
CA SER A 143 -16.80 -41.81 0.96
C SER A 143 -17.18 -42.23 -0.46
N LEU A 144 -18.44 -42.64 -0.65
CA LEU A 144 -19.05 -42.93 -1.96
C LEU A 144 -19.18 -41.67 -2.86
N SER A 145 -19.09 -40.47 -2.28
CA SER A 145 -19.09 -39.18 -2.97
C SER A 145 -17.87 -38.36 -2.50
N PRO A 146 -16.66 -38.74 -2.95
CA PRO A 146 -15.43 -38.17 -2.41
C PRO A 146 -15.32 -36.67 -2.76
N PRO A 147 -14.74 -35.84 -1.86
CA PRO A 147 -14.37 -34.48 -2.19
C PRO A 147 -13.46 -34.42 -3.42
N TYR A 148 -13.77 -33.51 -4.33
CA TYR A 148 -13.02 -33.27 -5.56
C TYR A 148 -12.40 -31.86 -5.55
N VAL A 149 -11.07 -31.80 -5.63
CA VAL A 149 -10.30 -30.58 -5.82
C VAL A 149 -10.00 -30.41 -7.32
N PRO A 150 -10.43 -29.30 -7.94
CA PRO A 150 -10.35 -29.15 -9.38
C PRO A 150 -8.94 -28.86 -9.91
N GLY A 151 -8.71 -29.29 -11.14
CA GLY A 151 -7.49 -29.04 -11.91
C GLY A 151 -7.35 -27.58 -12.37
N LEU A 152 -6.17 -27.20 -12.85
CA LEU A 152 -5.93 -25.82 -13.30
C LEU A 152 -6.76 -25.45 -14.54
N GLY A 153 -6.90 -26.37 -15.50
CA GLY A 153 -7.71 -26.16 -16.69
C GLY A 153 -9.17 -25.89 -16.33
N GLN A 154 -9.75 -26.75 -15.51
CA GLN A 154 -11.10 -26.56 -14.96
C GLN A 154 -11.28 -25.25 -14.20
N VAL A 155 -10.35 -24.92 -13.30
CA VAL A 155 -10.42 -23.65 -12.53
C VAL A 155 -10.43 -22.44 -13.45
N LEU A 156 -9.53 -22.39 -14.44
CA LEU A 156 -9.40 -21.22 -15.33
C LEU A 156 -10.56 -21.07 -16.31
N THR A 157 -11.26 -22.16 -16.62
CA THR A 157 -12.39 -22.19 -17.58
C THR A 157 -13.77 -22.14 -16.91
N SER A 158 -13.84 -22.35 -15.59
CA SER A 158 -15.10 -22.32 -14.84
C SER A 158 -15.45 -20.92 -14.35
N TRP A 159 -16.76 -20.64 -14.25
CA TRP A 159 -17.26 -19.42 -13.63
C TRP A 159 -17.34 -19.59 -12.11
N LEU A 160 -16.61 -18.74 -11.38
CA LEU A 160 -16.52 -18.73 -9.92
C LEU A 160 -16.23 -20.12 -9.34
N PRO A 161 -15.10 -20.74 -9.69
CA PRO A 161 -14.81 -22.13 -9.31
C PRO A 161 -14.71 -22.28 -7.79
N ALA A 162 -15.38 -23.30 -7.26
CA ALA A 162 -15.26 -23.70 -5.87
C ALA A 162 -13.86 -24.27 -5.56
N PRO A 163 -13.32 -24.06 -4.33
CA PRO A 163 -12.07 -24.67 -3.90
C PRO A 163 -12.10 -26.21 -3.90
N PHE A 164 -13.27 -26.78 -3.63
CA PHE A 164 -13.58 -28.19 -3.74
C PHE A 164 -15.06 -28.35 -4.09
N SER A 165 -15.46 -29.55 -4.51
CA SER A 165 -16.85 -29.95 -4.84
C SER A 165 -17.08 -31.38 -4.38
N GLN A 166 -18.32 -31.87 -4.39
CA GLN A 166 -18.60 -33.29 -4.14
C GLN A 166 -18.71 -34.05 -5.46
N LEU A 167 -17.96 -35.15 -5.60
CA LEU A 167 -18.04 -35.94 -6.83
C LEU A 167 -19.37 -36.71 -6.85
N ALA A 168 -20.18 -36.49 -7.89
CA ALA A 168 -21.37 -37.28 -8.14
C ALA A 168 -21.00 -38.75 -8.43
N THR A 169 -21.93 -39.66 -8.13
CA THR A 169 -21.79 -41.10 -8.38
C THR A 169 -21.67 -41.46 -9.87
N ALA A 170 -22.12 -40.58 -10.77
CA ALA A 170 -22.01 -40.74 -12.22
C ALA A 170 -21.64 -39.41 -12.91
N GLY A 171 -20.80 -39.49 -13.95
CA GLY A 171 -20.41 -38.34 -14.78
C GLY A 171 -18.93 -37.94 -14.66
N PRO A 172 -18.44 -37.09 -15.56
CA PRO A 172 -17.09 -36.54 -15.47
C PRO A 172 -16.98 -35.58 -14.27
N PRO A 173 -15.80 -35.50 -13.62
CA PRO A 173 -15.57 -34.52 -12.56
C PRO A 173 -15.75 -33.09 -13.09
N ALA A 174 -16.54 -32.28 -12.41
CA ALA A 174 -16.79 -30.88 -12.75
C ALA A 174 -16.58 -30.00 -11.53
N THR A 175 -16.11 -28.78 -11.75
CA THR A 175 -15.99 -27.78 -10.67
C THR A 175 -17.33 -27.11 -10.45
N GLU A 176 -17.81 -27.13 -9.20
CA GLU A 176 -19.02 -26.42 -8.80
C GLU A 176 -18.78 -24.91 -8.65
N THR A 177 -19.89 -24.17 -8.52
CA THR A 177 -19.84 -22.74 -8.23
C THR A 177 -19.49 -22.50 -6.76
N PHE A 178 -18.61 -21.54 -6.48
CA PHE A 178 -18.15 -21.24 -5.13
C PHE A 178 -19.22 -20.54 -4.28
N GLU A 179 -20.01 -21.31 -3.54
CA GLU A 179 -21.14 -20.86 -2.74
C GLU A 179 -20.82 -19.70 -1.78
N HIS A 180 -19.78 -19.82 -0.93
CA HIS A 180 -19.43 -18.73 -0.01
C HIS A 180 -19.12 -17.41 -0.71
N LEU A 181 -18.43 -17.47 -1.86
CA LEU A 181 -18.16 -16.30 -2.68
C LEU A 181 -19.47 -15.73 -3.23
N VAL A 182 -20.36 -16.57 -3.76
CA VAL A 182 -21.65 -16.16 -4.32
C VAL A 182 -22.53 -15.48 -3.26
N MET A 183 -22.78 -16.16 -2.15
CA MET A 183 -23.69 -15.69 -1.11
C MET A 183 -23.13 -14.45 -0.40
N SER A 184 -21.81 -14.38 -0.19
CA SER A 184 -21.20 -13.17 0.36
C SER A 184 -21.17 -12.00 -0.64
N THR A 185 -21.20 -12.27 -1.96
CA THR A 185 -21.40 -11.21 -2.96
C THR A 185 -22.80 -10.59 -2.84
N LEU A 186 -23.82 -11.44 -2.67
CA LEU A 186 -25.20 -11.01 -2.44
C LEU A 186 -25.34 -10.22 -1.14
N ALA A 187 -24.78 -10.73 -0.04
CA ALA A 187 -24.77 -10.03 1.25
C ALA A 187 -23.99 -8.70 1.19
N GLY A 188 -22.84 -8.67 0.49
CA GLY A 188 -22.07 -7.46 0.24
C GLY A 188 -22.83 -6.40 -0.58
N PHE A 189 -23.61 -6.83 -1.58
CA PHE A 189 -24.55 -5.95 -2.29
C PHE A 189 -25.59 -5.36 -1.33
N GLY A 190 -26.17 -6.18 -0.45
CA GLY A 190 -27.06 -5.71 0.62
C GLY A 190 -26.43 -4.63 1.49
N ILE A 191 -25.20 -4.82 1.97
CA ILE A 191 -24.47 -3.80 2.73
C ILE A 191 -24.22 -2.53 1.90
N GLY A 192 -23.95 -2.67 0.60
CA GLY A 192 -23.88 -1.54 -0.32
C GLY A 192 -25.19 -0.74 -0.34
N VAL A 193 -26.34 -1.43 -0.48
CA VAL A 193 -27.67 -0.81 -0.46
C VAL A 193 -27.91 -0.08 0.87
N LEU A 194 -27.57 -0.71 2.01
CA LEU A 194 -27.70 -0.11 3.33
C LEU A 194 -27.01 1.27 3.40
N TRP A 195 -25.77 1.35 2.91
CA TRP A 195 -24.97 2.57 3.00
C TRP A 195 -25.26 3.60 1.90
N ARG A 196 -25.68 3.16 0.71
CA ARG A 196 -25.80 4.02 -0.48
C ARG A 196 -27.23 4.43 -0.79
N ALA A 197 -28.24 3.69 -0.33
CA ALA A 197 -29.64 4.05 -0.47
C ALA A 197 -30.04 5.15 0.54
N ARG A 198 -31.20 5.78 0.28
CA ARG A 198 -31.77 6.86 1.10
C ARG A 198 -33.16 6.44 1.58
N GLY A 199 -33.55 6.92 2.77
CA GLY A 199 -34.86 6.67 3.35
C GLY A 199 -35.18 5.17 3.50
N TRP A 200 -36.43 4.81 3.23
CA TRP A 200 -36.96 3.45 3.37
C TRP A 200 -36.30 2.44 2.43
N ALA A 201 -35.73 2.86 1.30
CA ALA A 201 -35.04 1.97 0.37
C ALA A 201 -33.81 1.28 0.99
N ARG A 202 -33.31 1.78 2.14
CA ARG A 202 -32.29 1.08 2.93
C ARG A 202 -32.79 -0.24 3.49
N LEU A 203 -34.08 -0.39 3.78
CA LEU A 203 -34.66 -1.63 4.31
C LEU A 203 -34.50 -2.80 3.33
N LEU A 204 -34.39 -2.51 2.03
CA LEU A 204 -34.10 -3.51 0.99
C LEU A 204 -32.72 -4.17 1.19
N SER A 205 -31.82 -3.60 2.00
CA SER A 205 -30.54 -4.23 2.33
C SER A 205 -30.66 -5.53 3.11
N VAL A 206 -31.77 -5.72 3.83
CA VAL A 206 -31.99 -6.91 4.66
C VAL A 206 -32.19 -8.15 3.80
N VAL A 207 -32.85 -8.01 2.64
CA VAL A 207 -33.22 -9.15 1.79
C VAL A 207 -31.99 -9.93 1.30
N PRO A 208 -30.95 -9.31 0.70
CA PRO A 208 -29.77 -10.06 0.25
C PRO A 208 -29.01 -10.77 1.38
N VAL A 209 -28.95 -10.16 2.57
CA VAL A 209 -28.28 -10.74 3.74
C VAL A 209 -29.07 -11.91 4.30
N ALA A 210 -30.40 -11.77 4.41
CA ALA A 210 -31.28 -12.84 4.87
C ALA A 210 -31.29 -14.03 3.89
N VAL A 211 -31.26 -13.77 2.57
CA VAL A 211 -31.15 -14.84 1.56
C VAL A 211 -29.84 -15.62 1.71
N ALA A 212 -28.72 -14.94 1.91
CA ALA A 212 -27.44 -15.61 2.14
C ALA A 212 -27.47 -16.51 3.40
N ALA A 213 -28.02 -16.00 4.51
CA ALA A 213 -28.13 -16.77 5.76
C ALA A 213 -29.11 -17.95 5.64
N PHE A 214 -30.24 -17.75 4.95
CA PHE A 214 -31.22 -18.81 4.72
C PHE A 214 -30.69 -19.90 3.79
N HIS A 215 -30.04 -19.53 2.68
CA HIS A 215 -29.43 -20.49 1.77
C HIS A 215 -28.40 -21.36 2.50
N HIS A 216 -27.51 -20.74 3.29
CA HIS A 216 -26.54 -21.46 4.10
C HIS A 216 -27.20 -22.37 5.17
N THR A 217 -28.30 -21.92 5.78
CA THR A 217 -29.10 -22.74 6.71
C THR A 217 -29.63 -23.99 6.01
N VAL A 218 -30.21 -23.82 4.82
CA VAL A 218 -30.76 -24.92 4.02
C VAL A 218 -29.64 -25.88 3.58
N ASN A 219 -28.49 -25.36 3.14
CA ASN A 219 -27.33 -26.16 2.76
C ASN A 219 -26.85 -27.06 3.92
N ASN A 220 -26.63 -26.47 5.10
CA ASN A 220 -26.18 -27.24 6.26
C ASN A 220 -27.23 -28.25 6.74
N TYR A 221 -28.52 -27.90 6.65
CA TYR A 221 -29.61 -28.81 6.98
C TYR A 221 -29.70 -29.99 5.99
N ALA A 222 -29.62 -29.73 4.68
CA ALA A 222 -29.66 -30.76 3.64
C ALA A 222 -28.45 -31.70 3.71
N ALA A 223 -27.26 -31.19 4.05
CA ALA A 223 -26.09 -32.01 4.32
C ALA A 223 -26.27 -32.94 5.53
N ARG A 224 -27.08 -32.54 6.52
CA ARG A 224 -27.37 -33.33 7.71
C ARG A 224 -28.52 -34.32 7.52
N GLU A 225 -29.51 -33.94 6.72
CA GLU A 225 -30.73 -34.72 6.43
C GLU A 225 -30.88 -34.95 4.91
N PRO A 226 -30.07 -35.85 4.30
CA PRO A 226 -29.97 -35.99 2.84
C PRO A 226 -31.24 -36.50 2.14
N GLY A 227 -32.21 -37.01 2.91
CA GLY A 227 -33.52 -37.48 2.42
C GLY A 227 -34.64 -36.45 2.57
N SER A 228 -34.36 -35.26 3.09
CA SER A 228 -35.38 -34.22 3.30
C SER A 228 -35.73 -33.46 2.00
N GLN A 229 -36.90 -32.83 1.96
CA GLN A 229 -37.30 -31.93 0.86
C GLN A 229 -36.35 -30.74 0.69
N ALA A 230 -35.60 -30.38 1.74
CA ALA A 230 -34.62 -29.29 1.70
C ALA A 230 -33.51 -29.54 0.67
N LYS A 231 -33.14 -30.80 0.42
CA LYS A 231 -32.16 -31.14 -0.62
C LYS A 231 -32.65 -30.79 -2.01
N GLN A 232 -33.91 -31.10 -2.33
CA GLN A 232 -34.52 -30.74 -3.63
C GLN A 232 -34.57 -29.21 -3.81
N TRP A 233 -34.93 -28.49 -2.75
CA TRP A 233 -34.95 -27.02 -2.77
C TRP A 233 -33.54 -26.46 -2.98
N LEU A 234 -32.53 -27.04 -2.34
CA LEU A 234 -31.15 -26.63 -2.49
C LEU A 234 -30.65 -26.88 -3.92
N ASP A 235 -30.91 -28.06 -4.47
CA ASP A 235 -30.53 -28.41 -5.85
C ASP A 235 -31.10 -27.39 -6.86
N ASP A 236 -32.36 -26.98 -6.69
CA ASP A 236 -33.02 -25.96 -7.51
C ASP A 236 -32.42 -24.55 -7.36
N LEU A 237 -32.00 -24.20 -6.14
CA LEU A 237 -31.36 -22.92 -5.84
C LEU A 237 -29.92 -22.88 -6.40
N ASP A 238 -29.17 -23.94 -6.21
CA ASP A 238 -27.77 -24.06 -6.62
C ASP A 238 -27.62 -24.10 -8.14
N ALA A 239 -28.58 -24.70 -8.85
CA ALA A 239 -28.65 -24.65 -10.30
C ALA A 239 -28.67 -23.21 -10.87
N LYS A 240 -29.10 -22.23 -10.05
CA LYS A 240 -29.22 -20.81 -10.43
C LYS A 240 -28.28 -19.88 -9.67
N ALA A 241 -27.61 -20.37 -8.63
CA ALA A 241 -26.77 -19.57 -7.74
C ALA A 241 -25.63 -18.85 -8.49
N TRP A 242 -25.08 -19.47 -9.53
CA TRP A 242 -24.03 -18.90 -10.38
C TRP A 242 -24.37 -17.53 -10.99
N ALA A 243 -25.66 -17.26 -11.22
CA ALA A 243 -26.14 -16.01 -11.81
C ALA A 243 -26.29 -14.87 -10.78
N ALA A 244 -26.42 -15.19 -9.49
CA ALA A 244 -26.68 -14.18 -8.46
C ALA A 244 -25.62 -13.06 -8.39
N PRO A 245 -24.30 -13.34 -8.46
CA PRO A 245 -23.28 -12.30 -8.49
C PRO A 245 -23.39 -11.39 -9.72
N LEU A 246 -23.76 -11.95 -10.88
CA LEU A 246 -23.96 -11.18 -12.11
C LEU A 246 -25.15 -10.24 -12.01
N VAL A 247 -26.27 -10.70 -11.43
CA VAL A 247 -27.45 -9.86 -11.20
C VAL A 247 -27.11 -8.72 -10.22
N CYS A 248 -26.48 -9.03 -9.09
CA CYS A 248 -26.03 -8.01 -8.13
C CYS A 248 -25.08 -6.99 -8.76
N LEU A 249 -24.10 -7.45 -9.52
CA LEU A 249 -23.18 -6.57 -10.22
C LEU A 249 -23.87 -5.77 -11.30
N ALA A 250 -24.78 -6.33 -12.10
CA ALA A 250 -25.53 -5.60 -13.11
C ALA A 250 -26.33 -4.44 -12.50
N ILE A 251 -27.07 -4.71 -11.41
CA ILE A 251 -27.82 -3.67 -10.68
C ILE A 251 -26.86 -2.61 -10.13
N ALA A 252 -25.77 -3.04 -9.46
CA ALA A 252 -24.77 -2.14 -8.90
C ALA A 252 -24.12 -1.25 -9.99
N LEU A 253 -23.73 -1.84 -11.12
CA LEU A 253 -23.14 -1.16 -12.27
C LEU A 253 -24.10 -0.11 -12.83
N VAL A 254 -25.38 -0.44 -13.05
CA VAL A 254 -26.37 0.51 -13.57
C VAL A 254 -26.54 1.71 -12.63
N VAL A 255 -26.67 1.46 -11.32
CA VAL A 255 -26.79 2.53 -10.32
C VAL A 255 -25.53 3.39 -10.27
N ASP A 256 -24.36 2.76 -10.27
CA ASP A 256 -23.09 3.44 -10.16
C ASP A 256 -22.71 4.21 -11.42
N LEU A 257 -22.99 3.69 -12.63
CA LEU A 257 -22.79 4.40 -13.90
C LEU A 257 -23.60 5.70 -13.93
N ARG A 258 -24.87 5.65 -13.50
CA ARG A 258 -25.72 6.86 -13.39
C ARG A 258 -25.10 7.89 -12.44
N ARG A 259 -24.53 7.44 -11.31
CA ARG A 259 -23.85 8.33 -10.35
C ARG A 259 -22.56 8.90 -10.92
N LEU A 260 -21.73 8.08 -11.57
CA LEU A 260 -20.49 8.52 -12.18
C LEU A 260 -20.75 9.55 -13.29
N HIS A 261 -21.79 9.33 -14.11
CA HIS A 261 -22.20 10.28 -15.14
C HIS A 261 -22.60 11.64 -14.55
N ARG A 262 -23.46 11.65 -13.52
CA ARG A 262 -23.82 12.88 -12.79
C ARG A 262 -22.62 13.53 -12.08
N GLY A 263 -21.68 12.74 -11.58
CA GLY A 263 -20.47 13.25 -10.96
C GLY A 263 -19.57 13.99 -11.96
N ARG A 264 -19.51 13.52 -13.22
CA ARG A 264 -18.69 14.16 -14.26
C ARG A 264 -19.21 15.55 -14.60
N THR A 265 -20.53 15.71 -14.68
CA THR A 265 -21.14 17.03 -14.92
C THR A 265 -20.92 17.99 -13.75
N ALA A 266 -20.90 17.48 -12.52
CA ALA A 266 -20.67 18.28 -11.32
C ALA A 266 -19.21 18.73 -11.12
N VAL A 267 -18.23 18.05 -11.71
CA VAL A 267 -16.80 18.35 -11.52
C VAL A 267 -16.05 18.27 -12.87
N PRO A 268 -16.25 19.22 -13.79
CA PRO A 268 -15.64 19.14 -15.12
C PRO A 268 -14.11 19.25 -15.10
N GLY A 269 -13.52 19.93 -14.12
CA GLY A 269 -12.07 20.13 -13.98
C GLY A 269 -11.23 18.89 -13.66
N VAL A 270 -11.81 17.68 -13.76
CA VAL A 270 -11.12 16.40 -13.56
C VAL A 270 -11.21 15.48 -14.79
N LEU A 271 -11.61 16.04 -15.93
CA LEU A 271 -11.48 15.42 -17.24
C LEU A 271 -10.14 15.83 -17.86
N LEU A 272 -9.52 14.92 -18.63
CA LEU A 272 -8.32 15.27 -19.40
C LEU A 272 -8.71 16.28 -20.50
N ALA A 273 -7.74 17.06 -20.96
CA ALA A 273 -7.97 18.05 -22.01
C ALA A 273 -8.52 17.40 -23.29
N SER A 274 -8.00 16.23 -23.65
CA SER A 274 -8.47 15.46 -24.80
C SER A 274 -9.86 14.84 -24.61
N GLU A 275 -10.22 14.42 -23.39
CA GLU A 275 -11.58 13.97 -23.10
C GLU A 275 -12.59 15.12 -23.30
N SER A 276 -12.17 16.35 -22.99
CA SER A 276 -13.01 17.55 -23.13
C SER A 276 -13.12 18.04 -24.58
N ALA A 277 -12.04 17.88 -25.36
CA ALA A 277 -11.99 18.30 -26.76
C ALA A 277 -12.70 17.31 -27.70
N ASP A 278 -12.44 16.01 -27.52
CA ASP A 278 -12.90 14.95 -28.43
C ASP A 278 -14.27 14.37 -28.01
N GLY A 279 -14.71 14.64 -26.77
CA GLY A 279 -15.93 14.07 -26.18
C GLY A 279 -15.84 12.56 -25.86
N ASP A 280 -14.78 11.87 -26.30
CA ASP A 280 -14.55 10.45 -26.05
C ASP A 280 -13.59 10.22 -24.88
N SER A 281 -14.15 9.91 -23.71
CA SER A 281 -13.36 9.62 -22.52
C SER A 281 -12.53 8.34 -22.61
N VAL A 282 -13.00 7.35 -23.38
CA VAL A 282 -12.38 6.02 -23.42
C VAL A 282 -11.17 6.06 -24.36
N ALA A 283 -11.31 6.66 -25.54
CA ALA A 283 -10.22 6.81 -26.49
C ALA A 283 -9.04 7.60 -25.90
N ALA A 284 -9.30 8.71 -25.23
CA ALA A 284 -8.27 9.53 -24.58
C ALA A 284 -7.46 8.74 -23.54
N LEU A 285 -8.16 7.99 -22.67
CA LEU A 285 -7.50 7.14 -21.67
C LEU A 285 -6.72 5.99 -22.31
N LEU A 286 -7.30 5.30 -23.30
CA LEU A 286 -6.63 4.20 -24.01
C LEU A 286 -5.35 4.68 -24.68
N ARG A 287 -5.42 5.82 -25.38
CA ARG A 287 -4.27 6.47 -26.01
C ARG A 287 -3.17 6.74 -24.99
N TYR A 288 -3.51 7.37 -23.85
CA TYR A 288 -2.53 7.62 -22.80
C TYR A 288 -1.87 6.33 -22.30
N THR A 289 -2.67 5.28 -22.06
CA THR A 289 -2.16 3.99 -21.55
C THR A 289 -1.29 3.23 -22.54
N ALA A 290 -1.33 3.59 -23.84
CA ALA A 290 -0.55 2.96 -24.89
C ALA A 290 0.84 3.58 -25.06
N TRP A 291 1.14 4.75 -24.48
CA TRP A 291 2.41 5.46 -24.74
C TRP A 291 3.65 4.67 -24.34
N ARG A 292 3.62 4.04 -23.16
CA ARG A 292 4.75 3.24 -22.65
C ARG A 292 4.28 2.19 -21.66
N PRO A 293 3.76 1.05 -22.13
CA PRO A 293 3.44 -0.08 -21.27
C PRO A 293 4.71 -0.61 -20.57
N PRO A 294 4.62 -1.11 -19.33
CA PRO A 294 3.42 -1.19 -18.49
C PRO A 294 3.14 0.10 -17.67
N TRP A 295 4.01 1.10 -17.73
CA TRP A 295 4.02 2.22 -16.79
C TRP A 295 2.85 3.21 -16.97
N SER A 296 2.64 3.66 -18.21
CA SER A 296 1.52 4.54 -18.56
C SER A 296 0.16 3.87 -18.30
N LEU A 297 0.05 2.57 -18.60
CA LEU A 297 -1.10 1.74 -18.21
C LEU A 297 -1.35 1.77 -16.70
N LEU A 298 -0.33 1.50 -15.87
CA LEU A 298 -0.48 1.54 -14.41
C LEU A 298 -0.92 2.91 -13.88
N ILE A 299 -0.43 4.00 -14.48
CA ILE A 299 -0.83 5.37 -14.13
C ILE A 299 -2.30 5.58 -14.48
N GLY A 300 -2.71 5.28 -15.71
CA GLY A 300 -4.10 5.41 -16.17
C GLY A 300 -5.07 4.61 -15.30
N LEU A 301 -4.76 3.34 -15.00
CA LEU A 301 -5.58 2.50 -14.13
C LEU A 301 -5.71 3.06 -12.69
N ARG A 302 -4.65 3.70 -12.15
CA ARG A 302 -4.70 4.35 -10.82
C ARG A 302 -5.52 5.63 -10.86
N TYR A 303 -5.34 6.44 -11.90
CA TYR A 303 -6.08 7.68 -12.11
C TYR A 303 -7.58 7.44 -12.25
N VAL A 304 -8.00 6.51 -13.11
CA VAL A 304 -9.43 6.20 -13.35
C VAL A 304 -10.14 5.81 -12.05
N ARG A 305 -9.50 4.99 -11.20
CA ARG A 305 -10.04 4.59 -9.91
C ARG A 305 -10.19 5.76 -8.95
N LEU A 306 -9.14 6.57 -8.79
CA LEU A 306 -9.16 7.75 -7.92
C LEU A 306 -10.23 8.76 -8.38
N ARG A 307 -10.33 8.97 -9.70
CA ARG A 307 -11.35 9.81 -10.31
C ARG A 307 -12.75 9.28 -9.96
N ARG A 308 -13.02 7.98 -10.08
CA ARG A 308 -14.31 7.39 -9.67
C ARG A 308 -14.63 7.66 -8.19
N SER A 309 -13.65 7.51 -7.28
CA SER A 309 -13.85 7.84 -5.87
C SER A 309 -14.30 9.29 -5.66
N LEU A 310 -13.69 10.24 -6.39
CA LEU A 310 -14.11 11.64 -6.36
C LEU A 310 -15.52 11.83 -6.93
N LEU A 311 -15.83 11.25 -8.08
CA LEU A 311 -17.14 11.39 -8.74
C LEU A 311 -18.27 10.84 -7.86
N TYR A 312 -18.05 9.73 -7.17
CA TYR A 312 -19.01 9.24 -6.17
C TYR A 312 -19.21 10.24 -5.03
N ALA A 313 -18.12 10.79 -4.49
CA ALA A 313 -18.19 11.75 -3.40
C ALA A 313 -18.90 13.04 -3.82
N ALA A 314 -18.63 13.55 -5.02
CA ALA A 314 -19.23 14.77 -5.55
C ALA A 314 -20.76 14.71 -5.67
N THR A 315 -21.32 13.52 -5.89
CA THR A 315 -22.80 13.34 -5.95
C THR A 315 -23.46 13.16 -4.58
N SER A 316 -22.67 13.00 -3.52
CA SER A 316 -23.15 12.52 -2.22
C SER A 316 -22.69 13.37 -1.03
N ALA A 317 -21.81 14.34 -1.25
CA ALA A 317 -21.18 15.16 -0.22
C ALA A 317 -21.15 16.65 -0.62
N PRO A 318 -21.14 17.58 0.35
CA PRO A 318 -20.88 18.99 0.09
C PRO A 318 -19.53 19.21 -0.61
N ALA A 319 -19.40 20.31 -1.35
CA ALA A 319 -18.20 20.60 -2.13
C ALA A 319 -16.93 20.68 -1.26
N ASP A 320 -17.04 21.27 -0.06
CA ASP A 320 -15.94 21.46 0.89
C ASP A 320 -15.33 20.12 1.34
N ASP A 321 -16.17 19.13 1.62
CA ASP A 321 -15.76 17.77 2.04
C ASP A 321 -15.00 17.00 0.93
N THR A 322 -15.08 17.48 -0.31
CA THR A 322 -14.45 16.84 -1.48
C THR A 322 -13.28 17.63 -2.05
N GLU A 323 -13.02 18.85 -1.55
CA GLU A 323 -12.06 19.78 -2.13
C GLU A 323 -10.62 19.25 -2.12
N GLU A 324 -10.20 18.62 -1.02
CA GLU A 324 -8.85 18.06 -0.94
C GLU A 324 -8.67 16.92 -1.95
N LEU A 325 -9.64 16.01 -2.07
CA LEU A 325 -9.60 14.93 -3.06
C LEU A 325 -9.67 15.49 -4.50
N ARG A 326 -10.49 16.51 -4.73
CA ARG A 326 -10.62 17.20 -6.02
C ARG A 326 -9.28 17.78 -6.46
N ARG A 327 -8.58 18.48 -5.56
CA ARG A 327 -7.27 19.06 -5.84
C ARG A 327 -6.25 18.00 -6.25
N VAL A 328 -6.22 16.88 -5.54
CA VAL A 328 -5.30 15.76 -5.84
C VAL A 328 -5.59 15.18 -7.22
N VAL A 329 -6.86 14.95 -7.56
CA VAL A 329 -7.23 14.44 -8.89
C VAL A 329 -6.89 15.46 -9.97
N ALA A 330 -7.12 16.75 -9.74
CA ALA A 330 -6.79 17.82 -10.69
C ALA A 330 -5.28 17.90 -10.96
N VAL A 331 -4.43 17.81 -9.93
CA VAL A 331 -2.97 17.76 -10.09
C VAL A 331 -2.51 16.56 -10.92
N ILE A 332 -3.12 15.39 -10.69
CA ILE A 332 -2.81 14.20 -11.49
C ILE A 332 -3.27 14.38 -12.94
N THR A 333 -4.46 14.92 -13.14
CA THR A 333 -5.04 15.21 -14.47
C THR A 333 -4.10 16.11 -15.26
N ALA A 334 -3.68 17.24 -14.69
CA ALA A 334 -2.75 18.17 -15.33
C ALA A 334 -1.39 17.53 -15.69
N ARG A 335 -0.89 16.62 -14.85
CA ARG A 335 0.36 15.88 -15.14
C ARG A 335 0.19 14.83 -16.23
N MET A 336 -0.98 14.19 -16.28
CA MET A 336 -1.30 13.28 -17.37
C MET A 336 -1.39 14.04 -18.68
N ASP A 337 -2.10 15.18 -18.72
CA ASP A 337 -2.17 16.04 -19.91
C ASP A 337 -0.77 16.49 -20.38
N ALA A 338 0.08 16.95 -19.46
CA ALA A 338 1.45 17.37 -19.79
C ALA A 338 2.34 16.22 -20.32
N SER A 339 2.01 14.96 -19.99
CA SER A 339 2.74 13.76 -20.42
C SER A 339 2.01 12.97 -21.52
N ASP A 340 0.88 13.46 -22.04
CA ASP A 340 0.08 12.80 -23.09
C ASP A 340 0.68 13.06 -24.48
N ASN A 341 1.95 12.70 -24.67
CA ASN A 341 2.62 12.79 -25.97
C ASN A 341 3.78 11.77 -26.09
N PRO A 342 4.14 11.33 -27.31
CA PRO A 342 5.18 10.31 -27.48
C PRO A 342 6.60 10.80 -27.19
N ARG A 343 6.85 12.12 -27.14
CA ARG A 343 8.20 12.66 -26.82
C ARG A 343 8.49 12.51 -25.33
N ALA A 344 7.51 12.83 -24.48
CA ALA A 344 7.55 12.66 -23.04
C ALA A 344 8.00 11.26 -22.62
N TRP A 345 7.60 10.22 -23.35
CA TRP A 345 7.90 8.84 -22.99
C TRP A 345 9.12 8.24 -23.69
N ARG A 346 9.67 8.85 -24.74
CA ARG A 346 10.83 8.29 -25.46
C ARG A 346 12.13 8.39 -24.66
N GLU A 347 12.32 9.47 -23.91
CA GLU A 347 13.58 9.78 -23.22
C GLU A 347 13.61 9.33 -21.76
N VAL A 348 12.53 8.72 -21.26
CA VAL A 348 12.51 8.25 -19.86
C VAL A 348 13.50 7.10 -19.69
N ASN A 349 14.63 7.41 -19.04
CA ASN A 349 15.67 6.43 -18.74
C ASN A 349 15.28 5.65 -17.47
N LEU A 350 14.85 4.40 -17.63
CA LEU A 350 14.45 3.56 -16.50
C LEU A 350 15.62 3.28 -15.56
N ARG A 351 16.86 3.26 -16.05
CA ARG A 351 18.05 2.99 -15.23
C ARG A 351 18.29 4.10 -14.21
N THR A 352 18.18 5.36 -14.63
CA THR A 352 18.32 6.51 -13.72
C THR A 352 17.20 6.53 -12.68
N TRP A 353 15.99 6.12 -13.07
CA TRP A 353 14.88 5.91 -12.13
C TRP A 353 15.17 4.79 -11.13
N TRP A 354 15.63 3.61 -11.58
CA TRP A 354 15.97 2.48 -10.70
C TRP A 354 17.09 2.85 -9.71
N GLU A 355 18.06 3.65 -10.14
CA GLU A 355 19.12 4.16 -9.28
C GLU A 355 18.63 5.20 -8.28
N ALA A 356 17.74 6.11 -8.69
CA ALA A 356 17.11 7.08 -7.80
C ALA A 356 16.20 6.41 -6.76
N ALA A 357 15.38 5.44 -7.19
CA ALA A 357 14.53 4.64 -6.32
C ALA A 357 15.35 3.84 -5.31
N ARG A 358 16.47 3.22 -5.72
CA ARG A 358 17.39 2.50 -4.82
C ARG A 358 18.05 3.43 -3.79
N ARG A 359 18.46 4.64 -4.20
CA ARG A 359 19.07 5.64 -3.32
C ARG A 359 18.07 6.24 -2.31
N SER A 360 16.79 6.33 -2.67
CA SER A 360 15.74 6.88 -1.80
C SER A 360 15.27 5.92 -0.69
N ARG A 361 15.52 4.61 -0.81
CA ARG A 361 15.08 3.62 0.19
C ARG A 361 16.01 3.64 1.40
N ARG A 362 15.44 3.81 2.59
CA ARG A 362 16.23 3.70 3.82
C ARG A 362 16.65 2.24 4.02
N PRO A 363 17.84 1.97 4.59
CA PRO A 363 18.27 0.59 4.86
C PRO A 363 17.27 -0.18 5.73
N ARG A 364 16.56 0.52 6.64
CA ARG A 364 15.46 -0.03 7.45
C ARG A 364 14.29 -0.56 6.61
N ASP A 365 13.97 0.05 5.47
CA ASP A 365 12.85 -0.35 4.62
C ASP A 365 13.10 -1.71 3.94
N ARG A 366 14.37 -2.08 3.75
CA ARG A 366 14.74 -3.39 3.21
C ARG A 366 14.38 -4.50 4.19
N TRP A 367 14.69 -4.30 5.48
CA TRP A 367 14.35 -5.27 6.53
C TRP A 367 12.83 -5.42 6.72
N LEU A 368 12.07 -4.33 6.57
CA LEU A 368 10.60 -4.39 6.61
C LEU A 368 9.98 -5.27 5.52
N LEU A 369 10.69 -5.49 4.41
CA LEU A 369 10.28 -6.38 3.33
C LEU A 369 10.86 -7.80 3.52
N LEU A 370 12.12 -7.90 3.89
CA LEU A 370 12.82 -9.19 3.98
C LEU A 370 12.30 -10.08 5.11
N ILE A 371 12.05 -9.52 6.29
CA ILE A 371 11.62 -10.30 7.46
C ILE A 371 10.34 -11.10 7.17
N PRO A 372 9.22 -10.49 6.73
CA PRO A 372 8.01 -11.27 6.44
C PRO A 372 8.19 -12.23 5.25
N CYS A 373 9.05 -11.92 4.27
CA CYS A 373 9.36 -12.90 3.20
C CYS A 373 10.00 -14.16 3.77
N VAL A 374 10.99 -14.01 4.67
CA VAL A 374 11.69 -15.14 5.31
C VAL A 374 10.73 -15.91 6.20
N LEU A 375 9.91 -15.22 7.01
CA LEU A 375 8.99 -15.86 7.94
C LEU A 375 7.91 -16.69 7.24
N VAL A 376 7.50 -16.33 6.03
CA VAL A 376 6.48 -17.06 5.25
C VAL A 376 7.03 -18.35 4.62
N VAL A 377 8.35 -18.49 4.49
CA VAL A 377 8.98 -19.63 3.76
C VAL A 377 8.51 -21.00 4.27
N PRO A 378 8.52 -21.30 5.58
CA PRO A 378 8.07 -22.61 6.06
C PRO A 378 6.65 -22.95 5.63
N SER A 379 5.75 -21.97 5.58
CA SER A 379 4.35 -22.20 5.19
C SER A 379 4.17 -22.37 3.70
N LEU A 380 4.98 -21.70 2.88
CA LEU A 380 5.00 -21.95 1.44
C LEU A 380 5.56 -23.35 1.15
N LEU A 381 6.56 -23.80 1.89
CA LEU A 381 7.08 -25.15 1.78
C LEU A 381 6.04 -26.18 2.27
N TYR A 382 5.34 -25.91 3.37
CA TYR A 382 4.35 -26.82 3.96
C TYR A 382 3.03 -26.89 3.18
N LEU A 383 2.39 -25.74 2.92
CA LEU A 383 1.06 -25.66 2.30
C LEU A 383 1.09 -25.36 0.79
N GLY A 384 2.24 -24.94 0.26
CA GLY A 384 2.39 -24.67 -1.17
C GLY A 384 3.04 -25.83 -1.90
N VAL A 385 4.26 -26.19 -1.48
CA VAL A 385 5.03 -27.26 -2.11
C VAL A 385 4.66 -28.62 -1.54
N GLY A 386 4.48 -28.74 -0.22
CA GLY A 386 4.22 -30.01 0.45
C GLY A 386 2.86 -30.64 0.15
N THR A 387 1.91 -29.89 -0.41
CA THR A 387 0.55 -30.37 -0.71
C THR A 387 0.43 -31.22 -1.97
N PHE A 388 1.53 -31.47 -2.69
CA PHE A 388 1.53 -32.38 -3.82
C PHE A 388 2.05 -33.74 -3.40
N LYS A 389 1.44 -34.81 -3.92
CA LYS A 389 1.82 -36.19 -3.60
C LYS A 389 3.33 -36.46 -3.77
N ALA A 390 3.95 -35.90 -4.81
CA ALA A 390 5.39 -36.04 -5.08
C ALA A 390 6.30 -35.37 -4.02
N THR A 391 5.77 -34.41 -3.26
CA THR A 391 6.49 -33.59 -2.27
C THR A 391 5.85 -33.67 -0.89
N ALA A 392 4.96 -34.65 -0.65
CA ALA A 392 4.27 -34.88 0.61
C ALA A 392 5.24 -35.08 1.79
N GLY A 393 6.47 -35.55 1.52
CA GLY A 393 7.54 -35.62 2.53
C GLY A 393 7.89 -34.28 3.17
N LEU A 394 7.59 -33.13 2.54
CA LEU A 394 7.71 -31.82 3.19
C LEU A 394 6.62 -31.60 4.25
N GLN A 395 5.39 -32.05 4.01
CA GLN A 395 4.35 -32.02 5.03
C GLN A 395 4.73 -32.95 6.19
N GLU A 396 5.16 -34.17 5.88
CA GLU A 396 5.63 -35.13 6.87
C GLU A 396 6.77 -34.56 7.71
N PHE A 397 7.77 -33.93 7.09
CA PHE A 397 8.88 -33.26 7.78
C PHE A 397 8.39 -32.20 8.77
N PHE A 398 7.46 -31.34 8.38
CA PHE A 398 6.96 -30.29 9.27
C PHE A 398 6.03 -30.80 10.38
N THR A 399 5.48 -32.00 10.24
CA THR A 399 4.66 -32.67 11.25
C THR A 399 5.44 -33.66 12.13
N THR A 400 6.71 -33.96 11.82
CA THR A 400 7.51 -34.96 12.52
C THR A 400 8.93 -34.47 12.84
N GLY A 401 9.60 -35.12 13.80
CA GLY A 401 11.00 -34.81 14.13
C GLY A 401 11.22 -33.34 14.53
N PRO A 402 12.17 -32.62 13.90
CA PRO A 402 12.45 -31.21 14.24
C PRO A 402 11.45 -30.21 13.64
N GLY A 403 10.67 -30.60 12.63
CA GLY A 403 9.81 -29.70 11.87
C GLY A 403 8.76 -28.92 12.69
N PRO A 404 8.02 -29.55 13.63
CA PRO A 404 7.06 -28.85 14.46
C PRO A 404 7.70 -27.75 15.31
N LYS A 405 8.91 -28.00 15.84
CA LYS A 405 9.68 -27.00 16.60
C LYS A 405 10.11 -25.83 15.72
N ILE A 406 10.43 -26.08 14.45
CA ILE A 406 10.72 -25.03 13.46
C ILE A 406 9.45 -24.20 13.20
N LEU A 407 8.30 -24.83 12.93
CA LEU A 407 7.04 -24.11 12.73
C LEU A 407 6.65 -23.26 13.95
N MET A 408 6.77 -23.81 15.15
CA MET A 408 6.48 -23.09 16.39
C MET A 408 7.44 -21.90 16.59
N GLY A 409 8.76 -22.09 16.36
CA GLY A 409 9.74 -21.01 16.47
C GLY A 409 9.50 -19.87 15.47
N PHE A 410 9.17 -20.20 14.23
CA PHE A 410 8.73 -19.22 13.23
C PHE A 410 7.40 -18.57 13.62
N GLY A 411 6.46 -19.33 14.20
CA GLY A 411 5.20 -18.83 14.72
C GLY A 411 5.37 -17.77 15.81
N ILE A 412 6.30 -17.98 16.76
CA ILE A 412 6.65 -16.99 17.79
C ILE A 412 7.22 -15.72 17.14
N ALA A 413 8.16 -15.88 16.20
CA ALA A 413 8.75 -14.74 15.48
C ALA A 413 7.69 -13.98 14.66
N ALA A 414 6.73 -14.69 14.06
CA ALA A 414 5.62 -14.10 13.34
C ALA A 414 4.66 -13.34 14.25
N LEU A 415 4.36 -13.85 15.45
CA LEU A 415 3.56 -13.12 16.43
C LEU A 415 4.25 -11.84 16.91
N ALA A 416 5.55 -11.89 17.17
CA ALA A 416 6.33 -10.70 17.48
C ALA A 416 6.27 -9.68 16.33
N TRP A 417 6.37 -10.14 15.08
CA TRP A 417 6.23 -9.30 13.90
C TRP A 417 4.82 -8.71 13.75
N ILE A 418 3.77 -9.51 13.95
CA ILE A 418 2.37 -9.07 13.91
C ILE A 418 2.12 -8.02 15.00
N ALA A 419 2.64 -8.22 16.22
CA ALA A 419 2.55 -7.24 17.29
C ALA A 419 3.23 -5.91 16.93
N TYR A 420 4.41 -5.96 16.31
CA TYR A 420 5.08 -4.77 15.76
C TYR A 420 4.22 -4.09 14.68
N GLN A 421 3.69 -4.85 13.72
CA GLN A 421 2.85 -4.31 12.64
C GLN A 421 1.56 -3.69 13.18
N LEU A 422 0.89 -4.35 14.12
CA LEU A 422 -0.30 -3.83 14.79
C LEU A 422 0.01 -2.52 15.52
N THR A 423 1.15 -2.45 16.23
CA THR A 423 1.60 -1.21 16.87
C THR A 423 1.80 -0.08 15.86
N VAL A 424 2.44 -0.36 14.72
CA VAL A 424 2.62 0.62 13.64
C VAL A 424 1.28 1.06 13.05
N LEU A 425 0.35 0.12 12.81
CA LEU A 425 -0.99 0.40 12.30
C LEU A 425 -1.77 1.30 13.27
N LEU A 426 -1.73 1.00 14.58
CA LEU A 426 -2.39 1.81 15.60
C LEU A 426 -1.78 3.21 15.70
N ARG A 427 -0.44 3.33 15.69
CA ARG A 427 0.26 4.63 15.73
C ARG A 427 -0.02 5.50 14.50
N THR A 428 -0.21 4.88 13.34
CA THR A 428 -0.48 5.61 12.09
C THR A 428 -1.96 5.84 11.82
N TRP A 429 -2.86 5.38 12.69
CA TRP A 429 -4.31 5.53 12.53
C TRP A 429 -4.76 6.96 12.27
N ARG A 430 -4.29 7.93 13.08
CA ARG A 430 -4.64 9.35 12.92
C ARG A 430 -4.16 9.91 11.59
N ALA A 431 -2.91 9.59 11.21
CA ALA A 431 -2.31 10.05 9.97
C ALA A 431 -3.03 9.48 8.73
N VAL A 432 -3.43 8.21 8.75
CA VAL A 432 -4.20 7.58 7.67
C VAL A 432 -5.63 8.12 7.62
N THR A 433 -6.26 8.33 8.79
CA THR A 433 -7.61 8.91 8.88
C THR A 433 -7.65 10.35 8.36
N ALA A 434 -6.55 11.10 8.45
CA ALA A 434 -6.45 12.43 7.86
C ALA A 434 -6.38 12.42 6.32
N GLN A 435 -6.05 11.29 5.67
CA GLN A 435 -5.91 11.25 4.22
C GLN A 435 -7.26 11.37 3.50
N PRO A 436 -7.41 12.21 2.45
CA PRO A 436 -8.65 12.37 1.69
C PRO A 436 -9.12 11.12 0.94
N VAL A 437 -8.28 10.10 0.76
CA VAL A 437 -8.63 8.87 0.02
C VAL A 437 -9.18 7.80 0.97
N ALA A 438 -10.46 7.44 0.81
CA ALA A 438 -11.17 6.49 1.68
C ALA A 438 -10.57 5.09 1.66
N GLU A 439 -10.08 4.65 0.50
CA GLU A 439 -9.50 3.32 0.32
C GLU A 439 -8.31 3.08 1.25
N LEU A 440 -7.50 4.10 1.53
CA LEU A 440 -6.35 3.97 2.43
C LEU A 440 -6.81 3.63 3.86
N LEU A 441 -7.90 4.26 4.31
CA LEU A 441 -8.52 3.98 5.61
C LEU A 441 -9.12 2.57 5.65
N ALA A 442 -9.79 2.14 4.58
CA ALA A 442 -10.35 0.79 4.50
C ALA A 442 -9.26 -0.29 4.54
N ALA A 443 -8.22 -0.15 3.72
CA ALA A 443 -7.07 -1.05 3.72
C ALA A 443 -6.36 -1.09 5.08
N HIS A 444 -6.31 0.05 5.78
CA HIS A 444 -5.77 0.12 7.13
C HIS A 444 -6.59 -0.67 8.14
N ARG A 445 -7.92 -0.52 8.11
CA ARG A 445 -8.85 -1.29 8.96
C ARG A 445 -8.80 -2.78 8.68
N PHE A 446 -8.76 -3.16 7.40
CA PHE A 446 -8.65 -4.56 7.00
C PHE A 446 -7.34 -5.18 7.50
N ARG A 447 -6.20 -4.49 7.40
CA ARG A 447 -4.94 -4.99 7.97
C ARG A 447 -5.00 -5.13 9.49
N ILE A 448 -5.65 -4.20 10.20
CA ILE A 448 -5.85 -4.34 11.65
C ILE A 448 -6.69 -5.59 11.94
N GLY A 449 -7.79 -5.80 11.22
CA GLY A 449 -8.62 -7.00 11.36
C GLY A 449 -7.85 -8.29 11.11
N THR A 450 -7.10 -8.37 10.00
CA THR A 450 -6.23 -9.52 9.70
C THR A 450 -5.17 -9.73 10.78
N ALA A 451 -4.51 -8.66 11.26
CA ALA A 451 -3.49 -8.77 12.31
C ALA A 451 -4.07 -9.24 13.64
N LEU A 452 -5.24 -8.73 14.05
CA LEU A 452 -5.91 -9.15 15.29
C LEU A 452 -6.36 -10.60 15.22
N GLY A 453 -6.98 -11.01 14.11
CA GLY A 453 -7.43 -12.38 13.93
C GLY A 453 -6.26 -13.38 13.84
N ALA A 454 -5.20 -13.04 13.10
CA ALA A 454 -3.98 -13.84 13.07
C ALA A 454 -3.29 -13.90 14.44
N ALA A 455 -3.23 -12.80 15.19
CA ALA A 455 -2.67 -12.78 16.54
C ALA A 455 -3.47 -13.65 17.50
N ALA A 456 -4.80 -13.55 17.50
CA ALA A 456 -5.69 -14.36 18.34
C ALA A 456 -5.50 -15.85 18.05
N LEU A 457 -5.51 -16.24 16.77
CA LEU A 457 -5.25 -17.61 16.35
C LEU A 457 -3.86 -18.07 16.78
N GLY A 458 -2.81 -17.31 16.48
CA GLY A 458 -1.45 -17.69 16.83
C GLY A 458 -1.21 -17.80 18.33
N THR A 459 -1.79 -16.92 19.15
CA THR A 459 -1.72 -17.02 20.62
C THR A 459 -2.45 -18.25 21.13
N PHE A 460 -3.64 -18.55 20.59
CA PHE A 460 -4.37 -19.77 20.93
C PHE A 460 -3.57 -21.03 20.60
N LEU A 461 -2.96 -21.08 19.42
CA LEU A 461 -2.12 -22.20 18.98
C LEU A 461 -0.84 -22.35 19.81
N LEU A 462 -0.20 -21.24 20.21
CA LEU A 462 0.94 -21.30 21.13
C LEU A 462 0.54 -21.79 22.51
N TRP A 463 -0.61 -21.33 23.04
CA TRP A 463 -1.11 -21.81 24.32
C TRP A 463 -1.36 -23.32 24.29
N HIS A 464 -1.97 -23.84 23.22
CA HIS A 464 -2.10 -25.28 22.99
C HIS A 464 -0.74 -25.98 22.84
N GLY A 465 0.16 -25.44 22.01
CA GLY A 465 1.47 -26.04 21.72
C GLY A 465 2.47 -26.01 22.89
N PHE A 466 2.31 -25.11 23.86
CA PHE A 466 3.08 -25.14 25.12
C PHE A 466 2.36 -25.91 26.24
N GLY A 467 1.08 -26.22 26.07
CA GLY A 467 0.27 -26.99 27.00
C GLY A 467 0.48 -28.49 26.85
N GLU A 468 -0.52 -29.26 27.27
CA GLU A 468 -0.46 -30.73 27.29
C GLU A 468 -0.20 -31.34 25.91
N ALA A 469 -0.64 -30.68 24.83
CA ALA A 469 -0.37 -31.11 23.47
C ALA A 469 1.13 -31.02 23.08
N GLY A 470 1.90 -30.12 23.69
CA GLY A 470 3.30 -29.90 23.30
C GLY A 470 3.48 -29.43 21.85
N PRO A 471 4.73 -29.13 21.41
CA PRO A 471 5.02 -28.59 20.08
C PRO A 471 4.74 -29.59 18.95
N GLU A 472 4.66 -30.88 19.28
CA GLU A 472 4.32 -31.98 18.38
C GLU A 472 2.80 -32.26 18.33
N GLY A 473 1.99 -31.56 19.15
CA GLY A 473 0.53 -31.72 19.24
C GLY A 473 0.05 -33.04 19.86
N ARG A 474 0.88 -33.74 20.63
CA ARG A 474 0.59 -35.01 21.32
C ARG A 474 0.12 -34.76 22.76
N SER A 475 -1.19 -34.71 23.00
CA SER A 475 -1.72 -34.54 24.37
C SER A 475 -1.84 -35.84 25.16
N ILE A 476 -2.13 -37.01 24.55
CA ILE A 476 -2.07 -38.37 25.15
C ILE A 476 -2.02 -39.41 24.01
N ARG A 477 -1.63 -40.68 24.29
CA ARG A 477 -1.47 -41.77 23.29
C ARG A 477 -2.66 -41.90 22.33
N THR A 478 -2.32 -41.99 21.04
CA THR A 478 -3.12 -42.04 19.82
C THR A 478 -4.14 -43.19 19.75
N LEU A 479 -5.24 -43.13 20.49
CA LEU A 479 -6.35 -44.08 20.36
C LEU A 479 -7.67 -43.44 19.83
N HIS A 480 -7.74 -42.10 19.68
CA HIS A 480 -8.97 -41.42 19.24
C HIS A 480 -8.78 -40.43 18.07
N LEU A 481 -9.75 -40.44 17.15
CA LEU A 481 -9.84 -39.59 15.94
C LEU A 481 -9.88 -38.08 16.26
N LEU A 482 -10.45 -37.71 17.40
CA LEU A 482 -10.54 -36.31 17.86
C LEU A 482 -9.15 -35.74 18.23
N ASP A 483 -8.23 -36.58 18.72
CA ASP A 483 -6.88 -36.15 19.11
C ASP A 483 -5.98 -35.95 17.88
N ALA A 484 -6.15 -36.77 16.83
CA ALA A 484 -5.50 -36.55 15.54
C ALA A 484 -5.96 -35.25 14.88
N LEU A 485 -7.22 -34.89 15.07
CA LEU A 485 -7.80 -33.63 14.61
C LEU A 485 -7.22 -32.41 15.38
N ASP A 486 -6.92 -32.57 16.67
CA ASP A 486 -6.29 -31.52 17.49
C ASP A 486 -4.83 -31.28 17.07
N THR A 487 -4.03 -32.34 16.90
CA THR A 487 -2.67 -32.26 16.32
C THR A 487 -2.67 -31.64 14.93
N PHE A 488 -3.64 -31.99 14.09
CA PHE A 488 -3.85 -31.48 12.74
C PHE A 488 -4.06 -29.95 12.73
N LEU A 489 -4.87 -29.43 13.66
CA LEU A 489 -5.18 -28.00 13.75
C LEU A 489 -3.98 -27.16 14.19
N VAL A 490 -3.07 -27.70 15.00
CA VAL A 490 -1.89 -26.97 15.49
C VAL A 490 -0.91 -26.63 14.36
N HIS A 491 -0.50 -27.63 13.57
CA HIS A 491 0.48 -27.46 12.49
C HIS A 491 -0.04 -26.59 11.35
N LEU A 492 -1.27 -26.89 10.91
CA LEU A 492 -1.97 -26.11 9.90
C LEU A 492 -2.19 -24.68 10.37
N GLY A 493 -2.56 -24.50 11.63
CA GLY A 493 -2.72 -23.19 12.26
C GLY A 493 -1.45 -22.33 12.22
N PHE A 494 -0.28 -22.88 12.57
CA PHE A 494 0.99 -22.14 12.47
C PHE A 494 1.33 -21.77 11.03
N ALA A 495 1.08 -22.67 10.08
CA ALA A 495 1.32 -22.36 8.68
C ALA A 495 0.39 -21.26 8.15
N LEU A 496 -0.88 -21.26 8.56
CA LEU A 496 -1.84 -20.20 8.25
C LEU A 496 -1.43 -18.87 8.90
N LEU A 497 -1.00 -18.88 10.17
CA LEU A 497 -0.48 -17.70 10.88
C LEU A 497 0.66 -17.04 10.09
N LEU A 498 1.62 -17.83 9.64
CA LEU A 498 2.75 -17.35 8.85
C LEU A 498 2.32 -16.81 7.48
N LEU A 499 1.40 -17.49 6.78
CA LEU A 499 0.82 -16.97 5.51
C LEU A 499 0.09 -15.62 5.69
N SER A 500 -0.46 -15.34 6.88
CA SER A 500 -1.13 -14.05 7.15
C SER A 500 -0.18 -12.86 6.96
N LEU A 501 1.13 -13.07 7.09
CA LEU A 501 2.15 -12.05 6.89
C LEU A 501 2.18 -11.50 5.46
N LEU A 502 1.68 -12.23 4.47
CA LEU A 502 1.54 -11.74 3.10
C LEU A 502 0.50 -10.62 2.99
N ALA A 503 -0.58 -10.70 3.77
CA ALA A 503 -1.59 -9.64 3.88
C ALA A 503 -1.11 -8.46 4.74
N LEU A 504 -0.13 -8.71 5.61
CA LEU A 504 0.54 -7.72 6.46
C LEU A 504 1.90 -7.26 5.87
N PHE A 505 2.17 -7.59 4.60
CA PHE A 505 3.38 -7.18 3.87
C PHE A 505 3.30 -5.68 3.49
N PRO A 506 4.37 -4.91 3.71
CA PRO A 506 4.42 -3.92 4.78
C PRO A 506 3.34 -2.83 4.66
N PRO A 507 2.58 -2.57 5.75
CA PRO A 507 1.93 -1.31 5.98
C PRO A 507 3.01 -0.26 6.28
N GLY A 508 3.11 0.73 5.40
CA GLY A 508 4.12 1.80 5.51
C GLY A 508 5.05 1.92 4.30
N GLY A 509 5.17 0.90 3.44
CA GLY A 509 6.01 0.98 2.23
C GLY A 509 5.47 1.89 1.12
N LEU A 510 4.20 2.33 1.18
CA LEU A 510 3.65 3.32 0.24
C LEU A 510 3.32 4.67 0.90
N ALA A 511 3.19 4.72 2.23
CA ALA A 511 2.93 5.95 2.98
C ALA A 511 4.21 6.54 3.63
N LEU A 512 5.23 5.73 3.92
CA LEU A 512 6.50 6.14 4.52
C LEU A 512 7.71 5.97 3.58
N ALA A 513 7.59 5.24 2.45
CA ALA A 513 8.54 5.36 1.34
C ALA A 513 8.35 6.65 0.50
N GLY A 514 7.47 7.54 0.95
CA GLY A 514 7.48 8.96 0.58
C GLY A 514 8.49 9.78 1.41
N GLY A 515 9.15 9.19 2.42
CA GLY A 515 10.13 9.85 3.29
C GLY A 515 11.58 9.71 2.84
N GLY A 516 11.81 9.32 1.58
CA GLY A 516 13.12 9.05 0.98
C GLY A 516 13.54 10.02 -0.12
N VAL A 517 12.65 10.91 -0.56
CA VAL A 517 12.99 12.01 -1.48
C VAL A 517 12.49 13.29 -0.86
N ALA A 518 13.43 14.18 -0.55
CA ALA A 518 13.24 15.56 -0.10
C ALA A 518 12.74 15.77 1.33
N GLY A 519 13.64 16.27 2.20
CA GLY A 519 13.22 17.31 3.12
C GLY A 519 12.53 18.40 2.31
N THR A 520 11.29 18.75 2.71
CA THR A 520 10.37 19.71 2.06
C THR A 520 9.41 19.20 0.95
N LEU A 521 8.92 17.95 1.01
CA LEU A 521 7.70 17.61 0.25
C LEU A 521 6.47 18.29 0.87
N THR A 522 5.65 18.97 0.05
CA THR A 522 4.32 19.42 0.47
C THR A 522 3.41 18.22 0.72
N ALA A 523 2.42 18.36 1.60
CA ALA A 523 1.45 17.29 1.92
C ALA A 523 0.80 16.68 0.66
N GLU A 524 0.56 17.52 -0.35
CA GLU A 524 -0.01 17.17 -1.64
C GLU A 524 0.90 16.26 -2.49
N ALA A 525 2.23 16.47 -2.46
CA ALA A 525 3.19 15.63 -3.18
C ALA A 525 3.35 14.25 -2.53
N ALA A 526 3.38 14.21 -1.20
CA ALA A 526 3.40 12.96 -0.44
C ALA A 526 2.13 12.13 -0.71
N LEU A 527 0.98 12.79 -0.77
CA LEU A 527 -0.29 12.15 -1.05
C LEU A 527 -0.39 11.64 -2.49
N THR A 528 0.04 12.43 -3.47
CA THR A 528 0.08 12.00 -4.88
C THR A 528 1.01 10.79 -5.07
N ALA A 529 2.14 10.75 -4.36
CA ALA A 529 3.04 9.60 -4.33
C ALA A 529 2.40 8.37 -3.63
N GLY A 530 1.61 8.56 -2.57
CA GLY A 530 0.86 7.47 -1.94
C GLY A 530 -0.22 6.88 -2.86
N VAL A 531 -0.83 7.70 -3.71
CA VAL A 531 -1.91 7.28 -4.62
C VAL A 531 -1.39 6.68 -5.91
N LEU A 532 -0.46 7.34 -6.59
CA LEU A 532 0.10 6.91 -7.87
C LEU A 532 1.38 6.09 -7.75
N GLY A 533 1.95 5.99 -6.54
CA GLY A 533 3.32 5.53 -6.34
C GLY A 533 4.32 6.65 -6.66
N SER A 534 5.42 6.72 -5.92
CA SER A 534 6.54 7.64 -6.21
C SER A 534 7.06 7.47 -7.64
N ALA A 535 7.03 6.24 -8.16
CA ALA A 535 7.36 5.90 -9.55
C ALA A 535 6.49 6.66 -10.56
N GLY A 536 5.16 6.61 -10.42
CA GLY A 536 4.24 7.25 -11.36
C GLY A 536 4.42 8.78 -11.40
N LEU A 537 4.63 9.38 -10.23
CA LEU A 537 4.87 10.82 -10.11
C LEU A 537 6.16 11.26 -10.81
N VAL A 538 7.26 10.53 -10.59
CA VAL A 538 8.56 10.82 -11.20
C VAL A 538 8.52 10.59 -12.71
N LEU A 539 7.90 9.49 -13.17
CA LEU A 539 7.80 9.18 -14.60
C LEU A 539 7.00 10.24 -15.36
N MET A 540 5.88 10.72 -14.82
CA MET A 540 5.13 11.83 -15.43
C MET A 540 5.91 13.14 -15.38
N GLY A 541 6.63 13.41 -14.29
CA GLY A 541 7.48 14.60 -14.15
C GLY A 541 8.60 14.64 -15.20
N LEU A 542 9.32 13.52 -15.37
CA LEU A 542 10.36 13.37 -16.39
C LEU A 542 9.79 13.47 -17.82
N GLY A 543 8.56 13.00 -18.04
CA GLY A 543 7.91 13.14 -19.33
C GLY A 543 7.46 14.57 -19.65
N ALA A 544 6.97 15.31 -18.67
CA ALA A 544 6.49 16.68 -18.86
C ALA A 544 7.63 17.69 -19.12
N THR A 545 8.81 17.50 -18.51
CA THR A 545 9.93 18.45 -18.62
C THR A 545 10.54 18.57 -20.01
N ASN A 546 10.32 17.59 -20.89
CA ASN A 546 11.00 17.52 -22.19
C ASN A 546 10.11 17.96 -23.37
N GLY A 547 8.87 18.40 -23.09
CA GLY A 547 7.87 18.78 -24.10
C GLY A 547 7.64 20.28 -24.29
N SER A 548 8.15 21.16 -23.41
CA SER A 548 7.93 22.61 -23.53
C SER A 548 9.17 23.42 -23.17
N GLY A 549 9.67 24.22 -24.11
CA GLY A 549 10.50 25.40 -23.84
C GLY A 549 9.69 26.53 -23.20
N GLY A 550 8.92 26.20 -22.16
CA GLY A 550 7.97 27.07 -21.49
C GLY A 550 8.18 27.01 -19.99
N ASP A 551 8.50 28.16 -19.41
CA ASP A 551 8.81 28.38 -18.00
C ASP A 551 7.63 27.95 -17.11
N TYR A 552 7.80 26.86 -16.33
CA TYR A 552 6.76 26.25 -15.50
C TYR A 552 6.38 27.06 -14.22
N ASN A 553 6.53 28.38 -14.24
CA ASN A 553 6.17 29.27 -13.14
C ASN A 553 4.99 30.21 -13.44
N ALA A 554 4.07 29.82 -14.32
CA ALA A 554 2.83 30.56 -14.58
C ALA A 554 1.61 29.88 -13.93
N TRP A 555 1.38 30.17 -12.64
CA TRP A 555 0.06 30.06 -11.99
C TRP A 555 -0.33 31.45 -11.43
N PRO A 556 -1.63 31.74 -11.21
CA PRO A 556 -2.15 33.10 -11.05
C PRO A 556 -1.51 33.84 -9.88
N ARG A 557 -0.91 35.00 -10.18
CA ARG A 557 -0.08 35.80 -9.28
C ARG A 557 -0.80 36.49 -8.12
N SER A 558 -2.12 36.36 -7.95
CA SER A 558 -2.84 37.25 -7.04
C SER A 558 -2.95 36.78 -5.59
N LYS A 559 -2.71 35.50 -5.23
CA LYS A 559 -2.95 35.02 -3.85
C LYS A 559 -1.99 33.98 -3.26
N ARG A 560 -0.71 33.97 -3.65
CA ARG A 560 0.34 33.26 -2.88
C ARG A 560 1.32 34.27 -2.28
N LYS A 561 1.40 34.31 -0.95
CA LYS A 561 2.59 34.78 -0.23
C LYS A 561 3.73 33.82 -0.62
N GLY A 562 4.46 34.17 -1.67
CA GLY A 562 5.54 33.35 -2.21
C GLY A 562 6.72 33.27 -1.27
N ARG A 563 7.57 32.26 -1.49
CA ARG A 563 8.97 32.27 -1.06
C ARG A 563 9.57 33.58 -1.58
N THR A 564 9.89 34.49 -0.68
CA THR A 564 10.60 35.73 -1.00
C THR A 564 11.82 35.36 -1.83
N LYS A 565 11.92 35.86 -3.07
CA LYS A 565 13.21 35.81 -3.78
C LYS A 565 14.23 36.42 -2.81
N PRO A 566 15.33 35.74 -2.47
CA PRO A 566 16.36 36.36 -1.66
C PRO A 566 16.77 37.64 -2.38
N GLU A 567 16.63 38.75 -1.67
CA GLU A 567 16.85 40.10 -2.19
C GLU A 567 18.33 40.29 -2.54
N HIS A 568 19.20 39.66 -1.75
CA HIS A 568 20.65 39.81 -1.83
C HIS A 568 21.30 38.54 -2.40
N ARG A 569 22.06 38.65 -3.49
CA ARG A 569 22.80 37.55 -4.14
C ARG A 569 24.27 37.90 -4.36
N ALA A 570 25.09 36.89 -4.62
CA ALA A 570 26.51 37.09 -4.91
C ALA A 570 26.76 37.17 -6.42
N ASP A 571 27.65 38.06 -6.84
CA ASP A 571 28.22 38.09 -8.19
C ASP A 571 29.74 38.13 -8.08
N VAL A 572 30.34 36.99 -7.70
CA VAL A 572 31.78 36.88 -7.41
C VAL A 572 32.60 37.25 -8.64
N ARG A 573 32.18 36.80 -9.82
CA ARG A 573 32.88 37.07 -11.08
C ARG A 573 32.70 38.52 -11.53
N GLY A 574 31.51 39.09 -11.36
CA GLY A 574 31.24 40.47 -11.72
C GLY A 574 31.80 41.48 -10.71
N ASP A 575 32.03 41.10 -9.45
CA ASP A 575 32.61 41.98 -8.45
C ASP A 575 34.13 42.02 -8.47
N GLU A 576 34.78 40.94 -8.93
CA GLU A 576 36.24 40.81 -8.97
C GLU A 576 36.95 42.02 -9.61
N GLY A 577 38.01 42.52 -8.98
CA GLY A 577 38.82 43.63 -9.49
C GLY A 577 38.18 45.02 -9.39
N LYS A 578 36.88 45.12 -9.05
CA LYS A 578 36.21 46.42 -8.90
C LYS A 578 36.66 47.14 -7.64
N SER A 579 36.84 48.47 -7.76
CA SER A 579 37.14 49.34 -6.63
C SER A 579 35.88 49.53 -5.77
N LEU A 580 36.05 49.43 -4.45
CA LEU A 580 34.96 49.49 -3.49
C LEU A 580 35.04 50.75 -2.63
N GLY A 581 35.32 51.92 -3.22
CA GLY A 581 35.46 53.19 -2.51
C GLY A 581 36.75 53.27 -1.65
N GLY A 582 37.89 53.52 -2.30
CA GLY A 582 39.22 53.66 -1.70
C GLY A 582 40.27 52.69 -2.27
N ARG A 583 41.39 52.46 -1.53
CA ARG A 583 42.54 51.62 -1.95
C ARG A 583 42.27 50.11 -2.05
N SER A 584 41.06 49.64 -1.79
CA SER A 584 40.72 48.19 -1.76
C SER A 584 39.89 47.78 -2.97
N LYS A 585 40.32 46.70 -3.63
CA LYS A 585 39.61 46.05 -4.75
C LYS A 585 39.07 44.69 -4.29
N ALA A 586 37.95 44.24 -4.88
CA ALA A 586 37.47 42.88 -4.67
C ALA A 586 38.48 41.87 -5.23
N HIS A 587 38.73 40.80 -4.48
CA HIS A 587 39.86 39.89 -4.73
C HIS A 587 39.55 38.43 -4.35
N THR A 588 38.30 37.99 -4.53
CA THR A 588 37.89 36.63 -4.18
C THR A 588 38.55 35.61 -5.11
N ILE A 589 38.54 35.87 -6.42
CA ILE A 589 39.12 34.97 -7.42
C ILE A 589 40.65 35.03 -7.35
N ASP A 590 41.23 36.24 -7.36
CA ASP A 590 42.69 36.46 -7.34
C ASP A 590 43.35 35.85 -6.09
N LYS A 591 42.76 36.03 -4.90
CA LYS A 591 43.40 35.59 -3.64
C LYS A 591 42.94 34.23 -3.15
N HIS A 592 41.77 33.76 -3.55
CA HIS A 592 41.14 32.57 -2.95
C HIS A 592 40.63 31.55 -3.97
N VAL A 593 40.86 31.73 -5.28
CA VAL A 593 40.54 30.70 -6.29
C VAL A 593 41.77 30.33 -7.11
N ASP A 594 42.42 31.32 -7.74
CA ASP A 594 43.51 31.10 -8.71
C ASP A 594 44.86 30.71 -8.06
N LYS A 595 44.89 30.65 -6.72
CA LYS A 595 46.08 30.33 -5.94
C LYS A 595 46.32 28.83 -5.85
N THR A 596 47.49 28.34 -6.21
CA THR A 596 47.86 26.91 -6.04
C THR A 596 48.20 26.55 -4.58
N ILE A 597 48.29 25.25 -4.26
CA ILE A 597 48.75 24.78 -2.94
C ILE A 597 50.17 25.30 -2.64
N ASP A 598 51.06 25.31 -3.63
CA ASP A 598 52.39 25.90 -3.49
C ASP A 598 52.32 27.42 -3.28
N GLY A 599 51.36 28.09 -3.91
CA GLY A 599 51.07 29.51 -3.68
C GLY A 599 50.65 29.80 -2.23
N MET A 600 49.85 28.92 -1.61
CA MET A 600 49.49 29.04 -0.18
C MET A 600 50.71 28.90 0.73
N ARG A 601 51.57 27.92 0.45
CA ARG A 601 52.84 27.71 1.20
C ARG A 601 53.81 28.88 1.01
N LYS A 602 53.93 29.41 -0.22
CA LYS A 602 54.77 30.58 -0.53
C LYS A 602 54.29 31.83 0.22
N ARG A 603 52.97 32.02 0.34
CA ARG A 603 52.39 33.14 1.09
C ARG A 603 52.73 33.06 2.58
N LEU A 604 52.58 31.88 3.21
CA LEU A 604 52.94 31.66 4.62
C LEU A 604 54.45 31.79 4.89
N ARG A 605 55.31 31.52 3.89
CA ARG A 605 56.76 31.82 3.97
C ARG A 605 57.06 33.30 3.95
N ASN A 606 56.43 34.04 3.04
CA ASN A 606 56.79 35.42 2.76
C ASN A 606 56.17 36.43 3.74
N ASP A 607 55.09 36.04 4.42
CA ASP A 607 54.39 36.86 5.40
C ASP A 607 54.43 36.16 6.75
N ALA A 608 55.28 36.63 7.66
CA ALA A 608 55.50 36.00 8.97
C ALA A 608 54.29 36.12 9.92
N ASP A 609 53.39 37.08 9.66
CA ASP A 609 52.26 37.39 10.54
C ASP A 609 50.97 36.68 10.11
N LEU A 610 50.97 36.02 8.94
CA LEU A 610 49.80 35.29 8.44
C LEU A 610 49.58 33.97 9.21
N ALA A 611 48.44 33.85 9.88
CA ALA A 611 48.09 32.67 10.68
C ALA A 611 47.60 31.46 9.85
N ALA A 612 46.91 31.71 8.74
CA ALA A 612 46.40 30.67 7.84
C ALA A 612 46.11 31.22 6.44
N ASP A 613 46.04 30.35 5.45
CA ASP A 613 45.61 30.67 4.08
C ASP A 613 44.59 29.64 3.58
N SER A 614 43.68 30.06 2.70
CA SER A 614 42.62 29.19 2.18
C SER A 614 42.24 29.50 0.74
N ARG A 615 41.73 28.48 0.05
CA ARG A 615 41.27 28.57 -1.35
C ARG A 615 40.04 27.71 -1.60
N TYR A 616 39.17 28.17 -2.49
CA TYR A 616 38.15 27.36 -3.15
C TYR A 616 38.78 26.36 -4.12
N VAL A 617 37.98 25.35 -4.47
CA VAL A 617 38.35 24.36 -5.49
C VAL A 617 38.47 25.01 -6.87
N ASP A 618 37.47 25.81 -7.23
CA ASP A 618 37.35 26.51 -8.51
C ASP A 618 36.43 27.75 -8.37
N VAL A 619 36.28 28.50 -9.46
CA VAL A 619 35.47 29.72 -9.51
C VAL A 619 33.98 29.41 -9.29
N ASP A 620 33.51 28.26 -9.76
CA ASP A 620 32.11 27.85 -9.62
C ASP A 620 31.77 27.52 -8.16
N ALA A 621 32.69 26.88 -7.43
CA ALA A 621 32.58 26.65 -6.01
C ALA A 621 32.56 27.98 -5.24
N ALA A 622 33.44 28.93 -5.59
CA ALA A 622 33.45 30.27 -4.98
C ALA A 622 32.10 30.98 -5.18
N GLN A 623 31.57 30.99 -6.40
CA GLN A 623 30.27 31.58 -6.73
C GLN A 623 29.12 30.89 -5.98
N LYS A 624 29.07 29.55 -6.03
CA LYS A 624 28.03 28.73 -5.40
C LYS A 624 27.98 28.95 -3.88
N PHE A 625 29.12 28.86 -3.19
CA PHE A 625 29.14 28.94 -1.73
C PHE A 625 29.00 30.37 -1.21
N THR A 626 29.50 31.36 -1.94
CA THR A 626 29.25 32.77 -1.62
C THR A 626 27.75 33.09 -1.76
N ASP A 627 27.10 32.68 -2.85
CA ASP A 627 25.66 32.91 -3.05
C ASP A 627 24.81 32.14 -2.02
N LYS A 628 25.14 30.88 -1.72
CA LYS A 628 24.48 30.12 -0.66
C LYS A 628 24.62 30.80 0.71
N THR A 629 25.78 31.37 1.02
CA THR A 629 26.01 32.09 2.28
C THR A 629 25.13 33.33 2.39
N LEU A 630 24.99 34.09 1.30
CA LEU A 630 24.14 35.29 1.28
C LEU A 630 22.66 34.93 1.36
N THR A 631 22.22 33.86 0.69
CA THR A 631 20.81 33.45 0.61
C THR A 631 20.26 32.78 1.88
N LEU A 632 21.09 32.53 2.90
CA LEU A 632 20.61 32.11 4.22
C LEU A 632 19.71 33.18 4.83
N ALA A 633 18.55 32.78 5.37
CA ALA A 633 17.56 33.70 5.92
C ALA A 633 18.13 34.61 7.04
N SER A 634 19.04 34.09 7.86
CA SER A 634 19.76 34.86 8.89
C SER A 634 20.69 35.92 8.31
N ASN A 635 21.33 35.64 7.17
CA ASN A 635 22.26 36.55 6.51
C ASN A 635 21.53 37.58 5.64
N GLN A 636 20.42 37.21 4.97
CA GLN A 636 19.55 38.16 4.27
C GLN A 636 19.05 39.28 5.19
N ARG A 637 18.63 38.91 6.41
CA ARG A 637 18.21 39.89 7.41
C ARG A 637 19.36 40.81 7.84
N LYS A 638 20.55 40.25 8.11
CA LYS A 638 21.75 41.03 8.46
C LYS A 638 22.15 42.02 7.35
N ILE A 639 22.09 41.61 6.09
CA ILE A 639 22.41 42.47 4.94
C ILE A 639 21.41 43.62 4.84
N SER A 640 20.11 43.31 4.92
CA SER A 640 19.04 44.30 4.83
C SER A 640 19.12 45.32 5.97
N GLU A 641 19.34 44.87 7.21
CA GLU A 641 19.53 45.75 8.37
C GLU A 641 20.80 46.60 8.25
N TRP A 642 21.89 46.03 7.73
CA TRP A 642 23.15 46.74 7.54
C TRP A 642 23.05 47.84 6.48
N LEU A 643 22.37 47.57 5.35
CA LEU A 643 22.08 48.55 4.31
C LEU A 643 21.13 49.64 4.84
N ALA A 644 20.06 49.27 5.54
CA ALA A 644 19.08 50.21 6.08
C ALA A 644 19.67 51.18 7.12
N LYS A 645 20.72 50.77 7.86
CA LYS A 645 21.44 51.60 8.84
C LYS A 645 22.54 52.49 8.22
N GLY A 646 22.63 52.54 6.89
CA GLY A 646 23.62 53.36 6.17
C GLY A 646 25.02 52.73 6.08
N ALA A 647 25.12 51.40 6.24
CA ALA A 647 26.29 50.57 5.93
C ALA A 647 27.68 51.15 6.27
N LYS A 648 27.87 51.55 7.53
CA LYS A 648 29.11 52.16 8.05
C LYS A 648 30.18 51.10 8.37
N GLY A 649 30.75 50.48 7.34
CA GLY A 649 31.86 49.50 7.45
C GLY A 649 31.54 48.11 6.87
N PRO A 650 32.54 47.22 6.67
CA PRO A 650 32.35 45.94 6.01
C PRO A 650 31.51 44.96 6.84
N LEU A 651 30.59 44.24 6.20
CA LEU A 651 29.75 43.23 6.83
C LEU A 651 30.35 41.83 6.68
N ARG A 652 30.54 41.12 7.79
CA ARG A 652 31.04 39.75 7.81
C ARG A 652 29.90 38.76 7.96
N LEU A 653 29.85 37.78 7.06
CA LEU A 653 28.82 36.74 7.00
C LEU A 653 29.50 35.38 6.95
N GLU A 654 28.91 34.40 7.63
CA GLU A 654 29.47 33.06 7.72
C GLU A 654 28.39 32.00 7.49
N ALA A 655 28.81 30.87 6.96
CA ALA A 655 27.97 29.69 6.76
C ALA A 655 28.81 28.41 6.86
N LYS A 656 28.17 27.33 7.30
CA LYS A 656 28.73 25.97 7.29
C LYS A 656 27.87 25.08 6.40
N PHE A 657 28.52 24.25 5.60
CA PHE A 657 27.88 23.38 4.62
C PHE A 657 28.16 21.90 4.91
N ASP A 658 27.36 21.01 4.32
CA ASP A 658 27.55 19.56 4.45
C ASP A 658 28.58 19.01 3.45
N GLU A 659 28.87 19.78 2.40
CA GLU A 659 29.85 19.51 1.34
C GLU A 659 31.16 20.29 1.57
N TYR A 660 32.28 19.79 1.04
CA TYR A 660 33.57 20.48 1.13
C TYR A 660 33.55 21.76 0.29
N THR A 661 33.96 22.87 0.91
CA THR A 661 33.94 24.21 0.30
C THR A 661 35.29 24.56 -0.31
N GLY A 662 36.38 24.05 0.27
CA GLY A 662 37.72 24.24 -0.26
C GLY A 662 38.80 23.72 0.68
N LEU A 663 40.02 24.21 0.45
CA LEU A 663 41.22 23.85 1.17
C LEU A 663 41.65 24.95 2.14
N HIS A 664 42.22 24.55 3.27
CA HIS A 664 42.73 25.42 4.32
C HIS A 664 44.10 24.93 4.79
N LEU A 665 45.03 25.86 5.03
CA LEU A 665 46.38 25.59 5.51
C LEU A 665 46.72 26.53 6.66
N THR A 666 47.00 26.00 7.84
CA THR A 666 47.46 26.83 8.96
C THR A 666 48.98 27.01 8.94
N ARG A 667 49.49 28.02 9.66
CA ARG A 667 50.93 28.19 9.90
C ARG A 667 51.52 26.96 10.60
N TYR A 668 50.77 26.35 11.52
CA TYR A 668 51.18 25.10 12.19
C TYR A 668 51.37 23.97 11.18
N ASP A 669 50.39 23.76 10.28
CA ASP A 669 50.47 22.72 9.25
C ASP A 669 51.67 22.98 8.32
N PHE A 670 51.90 24.25 7.97
CA PHE A 670 53.01 24.65 7.12
C PHE A 670 54.38 24.39 7.78
N THR A 671 54.58 24.75 9.05
CA THR A 671 55.86 24.56 9.75
C THR A 671 56.17 23.10 10.06
N HIS A 672 55.15 22.25 10.19
CA HIS A 672 55.29 20.81 10.47
C HIS A 672 55.16 19.94 9.21
N GLY A 673 55.14 20.54 8.02
CA GLY A 673 55.11 19.80 6.75
C GLY A 673 53.79 19.08 6.45
N GLN A 674 52.71 19.37 7.18
CA GLN A 674 51.41 18.72 7.03
C GLN A 674 50.68 19.16 5.73
N PRO A 675 49.81 18.31 5.17
CA PRO A 675 49.03 18.64 3.97
C PRO A 675 47.90 19.65 4.25
N THR A 676 47.38 20.29 3.20
CA THR A 676 46.19 21.15 3.28
C THR A 676 44.97 20.33 3.68
N GLN A 677 44.12 20.89 4.55
CA GLN A 677 42.91 20.22 5.02
C GLN A 677 41.67 20.69 4.26
N TRP A 678 40.73 19.76 4.06
CA TRP A 678 39.42 20.07 3.49
C TRP A 678 38.49 20.68 4.54
N VAL A 679 37.88 21.82 4.21
CA VAL A 679 36.98 22.54 5.12
C VAL A 679 35.58 22.67 4.53
N LYS A 680 34.61 22.98 5.39
CA LYS A 680 33.18 23.09 5.03
C LYS A 680 32.54 24.44 5.40
N GLY A 681 33.29 25.32 6.05
CA GLY A 681 32.86 26.68 6.34
C GLY A 681 33.20 27.64 5.21
N VAL A 682 32.46 28.75 5.13
CA VAL A 682 32.76 29.90 4.27
C VAL A 682 32.54 31.18 5.04
N ARG A 683 33.44 32.14 4.84
CA ARG A 683 33.29 33.53 5.24
C ARG A 683 33.15 34.41 4.01
N VAL A 684 32.21 35.35 4.06
CA VAL A 684 31.97 36.37 3.04
C VAL A 684 32.06 37.74 3.69
N ILE A 685 32.80 38.66 3.06
CA ILE A 685 32.90 40.05 3.48
C ILE A 685 32.27 40.94 2.41
N LEU A 686 31.22 41.67 2.78
CA LEU A 686 30.55 42.63 1.91
C LEU A 686 31.03 44.05 2.22
N LYS A 687 31.11 44.89 1.19
CA LYS A 687 31.33 46.33 1.35
C LYS A 687 30.26 47.09 0.59
N ALA A 688 29.75 48.16 1.21
CA ALA A 688 28.71 48.98 0.64
C ALA A 688 29.22 49.67 -0.63
N ASP A 689 28.43 49.61 -1.67
CA ASP A 689 28.70 50.28 -2.94
C ASP A 689 27.35 50.74 -3.53
N PRO A 690 26.99 52.01 -3.34
CA PRO A 690 25.75 52.56 -3.89
C PRO A 690 25.66 52.48 -5.42
N SER A 691 26.79 52.30 -6.12
CA SER A 691 26.81 52.12 -7.58
C SER A 691 26.52 50.68 -8.03
N ALA A 692 26.54 49.71 -7.11
CA ALA A 692 26.18 48.33 -7.41
C ALA A 692 24.64 48.16 -7.36
N PRO A 693 24.03 47.37 -8.26
CA PRO A 693 22.59 47.11 -8.25
C PRO A 693 22.07 46.52 -6.92
N SER A 694 22.94 45.81 -6.19
CA SER A 694 22.70 45.23 -4.87
C SER A 694 22.93 46.18 -3.70
N GLY A 695 23.45 47.40 -3.93
CA GLY A 695 23.89 48.33 -2.87
C GLY A 695 25.18 47.90 -2.15
N TYR A 696 25.77 46.77 -2.53
CA TYR A 696 27.03 46.25 -2.01
C TYR A 696 27.76 45.43 -3.07
N ARG A 697 29.05 45.18 -2.86
CA ARG A 697 29.81 44.13 -3.56
C ARG A 697 30.46 43.16 -2.58
N VAL A 698 30.77 41.97 -3.07
CA VAL A 698 31.61 41.01 -2.36
C VAL A 698 33.07 41.50 -2.40
N LEU A 699 33.59 41.95 -1.26
CA LEU A 699 35.00 42.37 -1.16
C LEU A 699 35.93 41.15 -1.23
N THR A 700 35.62 40.12 -0.44
CA THR A 700 36.35 38.85 -0.46
C THR A 700 35.48 37.75 0.11
N SER A 701 35.68 36.53 -0.36
CA SER A 701 35.13 35.32 0.22
C SER A 701 36.17 34.21 0.24
N PHE A 702 36.19 33.40 1.29
CA PHE A 702 37.13 32.30 1.41
C PHE A 702 36.61 31.17 2.31
N PRO A 703 37.07 29.92 2.07
CA PRO A 703 36.77 28.80 2.95
C PRO A 703 37.42 28.94 4.33
N GLN A 704 36.76 28.39 5.35
CA GLN A 704 37.27 28.33 6.72
C GLN A 704 36.84 27.02 7.42
N PRO A 705 37.56 26.58 8.47
CA PRO A 705 37.26 25.36 9.24
C PRO A 705 35.84 25.30 9.82
#